data_AF-A0A381P477-F1
#
_entry.id   AF-A0A381P477-F1
#
_cell.length_a   1.000
_cell.length_b   1.000
_cell.length_c   1.000
_cell.angle_alpha   90.00
_cell.angle_beta   90.00
_cell.angle_gamma   90.00
#
_symmetry.space_group_name_H-M   'P 1'
#
loop_
_entity.id
_entity.type
_entity.pdbx_description
1 polymer ?
#
loop_
_entity_poly.entity_id
_entity_poly.type
_entity_poly.pdbx_seq_one_letter_code
_entity_poly.pdbx_strand_id
1 'polypeptide(L)'
;MAANGISDPDRVYMGQRLVIPGVGATPTTLPTMVVVVQRGDSLSAIAVEYGVSLPALIEANNITDPDTVHVGQELLVPGATRPVTPVGPVVVTVRSGDSLSAIAAEYGVSVSALMIQNGISDPDRLAIGQELTIPGSMPPTSTLPPLIVTVVSGDSLSKIAAEYGVTVSAMMDENGISNPDLLSIGQQLRIPGQFAPPVYSIDYGPVVVEGRGWGHGRGMGQYGALGYAVDEGWGRDQILDHYYGGTTPMVVPDVEIGIRLLSNDNKATTVHLSDGVLLVAGLQGPWTVVDATAVRLVLDGDVDRYHVYSGSSCGGGFTDTGLLVNSPVARIAPAWPTGSTPYSTGGVASTADGVAYDLVDQATAGLDQTLQLCEGATSATWYRGEIRAARYGARQRTVNWVAVEQYLRSVVPSEMPSVWSEMGDGAGQEALEAQAVAARSYALAEVRYEYAKTCDTIRCQVYSGRRSRRGSSGWDHETAETDAAVTATTGMVRLMDGIVSRTEFSASTGGHTVTADFVGVVDAGDDVSINPVHRWTDEVDATRVADTFGLGPLYEIEVVERDGFGDDGGRAVEVELRARDGNRFVVSGNRFRREFGLRSNWFGVAYGPPDAGSAFPDPQVDEYRVTTGYSVEDLASIQAAADHLQMTTPEFQRAAVWVVAFLVNLSGGATNPVDAPAVTGSEKVTTAYFAAASDQQAMEQVAAGFGLNGAEAQAVSVTLLVFLVGLAGAAGR
;
A
#
# COMPACT_ATOMS: atom_id res chain seq x y z
N MET A 1 39.20 -64.42 -15.79
CA MET A 1 39.23 -65.90 -15.79
C MET A 1 40.65 -66.47 -15.81
N ALA A 2 41.53 -66.06 -16.73
CA ALA A 2 42.93 -66.52 -16.74
C ALA A 2 43.73 -66.18 -15.46
N ALA A 3 43.50 -65.00 -14.85
CA ALA A 3 44.14 -64.61 -13.59
C ALA A 3 43.66 -65.38 -12.34
N ASN A 4 42.59 -66.18 -12.46
CA ASN A 4 42.06 -67.04 -11.40
C ASN A 4 42.11 -68.53 -11.75
N GLY A 5 42.68 -68.91 -12.90
CA GLY A 5 42.80 -70.31 -13.33
C GLY A 5 41.49 -71.07 -13.57
N ILE A 6 40.39 -70.38 -13.89
CA ILE A 6 39.06 -71.01 -14.08
C ILE A 6 38.84 -71.33 -15.56
N SER A 7 38.59 -72.61 -15.87
CA SER A 7 38.39 -73.11 -17.24
C SER A 7 36.92 -73.31 -17.64
N ASP A 8 35.99 -73.30 -16.67
CA ASP A 8 34.54 -73.34 -16.91
C ASP A 8 33.85 -72.31 -15.99
N PRO A 9 33.25 -71.24 -16.53
CA PRO A 9 32.71 -70.12 -15.74
C PRO A 9 31.45 -70.45 -14.93
N ASP A 10 30.77 -71.57 -15.20
CA ASP A 10 29.51 -71.93 -14.52
C ASP A 10 29.72 -72.78 -13.25
N ARG A 11 30.98 -72.99 -12.82
CA ARG A 11 31.32 -73.69 -11.57
C ARG A 11 32.27 -72.87 -10.71
N VAL A 12 31.70 -72.03 -9.84
CA VAL A 12 32.40 -71.38 -8.72
C VAL A 12 31.81 -71.88 -7.41
N TYR A 13 32.66 -72.26 -6.45
CA TYR A 13 32.20 -72.81 -5.17
C TYR A 13 31.97 -71.72 -4.11
N MET A 14 30.99 -71.93 -3.23
CA MET A 14 30.75 -71.07 -2.07
C MET A 14 32.00 -71.01 -1.17
N GLY A 15 32.53 -69.80 -0.97
CA GLY A 15 33.76 -69.52 -0.22
C GLY A 15 35.03 -69.37 -1.07
N GLN A 16 34.95 -69.52 -2.41
CA GLN A 16 36.10 -69.31 -3.29
C GLN A 16 36.40 -67.82 -3.48
N ARG A 17 37.65 -67.41 -3.23
CA ARG A 17 38.13 -66.01 -3.34
C ARG A 17 38.73 -65.76 -4.72
N LEU A 18 38.22 -64.76 -5.45
CA LEU A 18 38.66 -64.40 -6.80
C LEU A 18 39.53 -63.13 -6.78
N VAL A 19 40.59 -63.11 -7.58
CA VAL A 19 41.47 -61.96 -7.85
C VAL A 19 40.95 -61.21 -9.08
N ILE A 20 40.65 -59.92 -8.94
CA ILE A 20 40.27 -59.03 -10.06
C ILE A 20 41.47 -58.13 -10.37
N PRO A 21 42.21 -58.33 -11.48
CA PRO A 21 43.37 -57.50 -11.78
C PRO A 21 42.95 -56.16 -12.40
N GLY A 22 43.32 -55.06 -11.75
CA GLY A 22 43.54 -53.75 -12.40
C GLY A 22 42.38 -52.75 -12.37
N VAL A 23 42.18 -52.11 -11.21
CA VAL A 23 41.88 -50.67 -11.15
C VAL A 23 42.76 -50.08 -10.05
N GLY A 24 44.01 -49.82 -10.41
CA GLY A 24 44.83 -48.88 -9.64
C GLY A 24 44.27 -47.49 -9.90
N ALA A 25 43.39 -47.03 -9.01
CA ALA A 25 43.12 -45.61 -8.91
C ALA A 25 44.39 -44.94 -8.38
N THR A 26 44.95 -44.03 -9.17
CA THR A 26 45.89 -43.00 -8.72
C THR A 26 45.35 -42.37 -7.43
N PRO A 27 46.16 -42.19 -6.37
CA PRO A 27 45.68 -41.54 -5.16
C PRO A 27 45.33 -40.09 -5.50
N THR A 28 44.05 -39.76 -5.48
CA THR A 28 43.61 -38.37 -5.47
C THR A 28 44.01 -37.82 -4.10
N THR A 29 45.06 -37.01 -4.05
CA THR A 29 45.42 -36.22 -2.88
C THR A 29 44.24 -35.32 -2.52
N LEU A 30 43.59 -35.62 -1.39
CA LEU A 30 42.57 -34.77 -0.78
C LEU A 30 43.20 -33.39 -0.45
N PRO A 31 42.45 -32.28 -0.56
CA PRO A 31 43.00 -30.96 -0.33
C PRO A 31 43.51 -30.81 1.11
N THR A 32 44.73 -30.32 1.25
CA THR A 32 45.32 -29.93 2.53
C THR A 32 44.61 -28.65 3.00
N MET A 33 44.05 -28.66 4.21
CA MET A 33 43.39 -27.49 4.80
C MET A 33 44.38 -26.77 5.72
N VAL A 34 44.37 -25.42 5.70
CA VAL A 34 45.13 -24.60 6.65
C VAL A 34 44.21 -24.20 7.80
N VAL A 35 44.61 -24.53 9.03
CA VAL A 35 43.91 -24.18 10.27
C VAL A 35 44.80 -23.26 11.09
N VAL A 36 44.24 -22.14 11.56
CA VAL A 36 44.95 -21.19 12.42
C VAL A 36 44.66 -21.52 13.87
N VAL A 37 45.70 -21.79 14.65
CA VAL A 37 45.62 -22.16 16.06
C VAL A 37 45.02 -21.01 16.88
N GLN A 38 43.93 -21.27 17.58
CA GLN A 38 43.24 -20.32 18.45
C GLN A 38 43.67 -20.45 19.92
N ARG A 39 43.27 -19.48 20.74
CA ARG A 39 43.62 -19.43 22.17
C ARG A 39 42.90 -20.56 22.92
N GLY A 40 43.65 -21.61 23.27
CA GLY A 40 43.13 -22.79 23.98
C GLY A 40 43.31 -24.10 23.20
N ASP A 41 43.74 -24.02 21.94
CA ASP A 41 43.94 -25.19 21.08
C ASP A 41 45.18 -26.00 21.48
N SER A 42 45.11 -27.30 21.21
CA SER A 42 46.26 -28.22 21.22
C SER A 42 46.30 -29.04 19.93
N LEU A 43 47.47 -29.51 19.50
CA LEU A 43 47.59 -30.34 18.29
C LEU A 43 46.74 -31.61 18.35
N SER A 44 46.55 -32.18 19.55
CA SER A 44 45.72 -33.37 19.74
C SER A 44 44.22 -33.05 19.61
N ALA A 45 43.77 -31.89 20.11
CA ALA A 45 42.39 -31.45 19.94
C ALA A 45 42.09 -31.14 18.47
N ILE A 46 43.00 -30.46 17.77
CA ILE A 46 42.89 -30.16 16.34
C ILE A 46 42.91 -31.46 15.52
N ALA A 47 43.82 -32.40 15.81
CA ALA A 47 43.85 -33.69 15.11
C ALA A 47 42.52 -34.46 15.25
N VAL A 48 41.92 -34.44 16.44
CA VAL A 48 40.62 -35.06 16.71
C VAL A 48 39.48 -34.32 15.99
N GLU A 49 39.46 -32.99 16.05
CA GLU A 49 38.44 -32.15 15.40
C GLU A 49 38.37 -32.39 13.89
N TYR A 50 39.54 -32.54 13.25
CA TYR A 50 39.63 -32.73 11.81
C TYR A 50 39.77 -34.20 11.38
N GLY A 51 39.69 -35.15 12.32
CA GLY A 51 39.69 -36.58 12.03
C GLY A 51 41.01 -37.12 11.43
N VAL A 52 42.15 -36.48 11.75
CA VAL A 52 43.49 -36.92 11.32
C VAL A 52 44.27 -37.49 12.49
N SER A 53 45.28 -38.33 12.22
CA SER A 53 46.13 -38.83 13.31
C SER A 53 47.11 -37.74 13.75
N LEU A 54 47.33 -37.62 15.07
CA LEU A 54 48.30 -36.68 15.63
C LEU A 54 49.72 -36.85 15.01
N PRO A 55 50.23 -38.08 14.76
CA PRO A 55 51.49 -38.27 14.05
C PRO A 55 51.48 -37.71 12.61
N ALA A 56 50.39 -37.89 11.86
CA ALA A 56 50.28 -37.36 10.50
C ALA A 56 50.21 -35.83 10.47
N LEU A 57 49.57 -35.22 11.47
CA LEU A 57 49.52 -33.76 11.62
C LEU A 57 50.88 -33.16 12.02
N ILE A 58 51.63 -33.84 12.89
CA ILE A 58 53.00 -33.44 13.27
C ILE A 58 53.95 -33.55 12.07
N GLU A 59 53.87 -34.65 11.33
CA GLU A 59 54.70 -34.90 10.14
C GLU A 59 54.41 -33.89 9.02
N ALA A 60 53.13 -33.58 8.76
CA ALA A 60 52.74 -32.61 7.73
C ALA A 60 53.20 -31.18 8.01
N ASN A 61 53.49 -30.85 9.27
CA ASN A 61 53.89 -29.51 9.70
C ASN A 61 55.34 -29.42 10.20
N ASN A 62 56.13 -30.49 10.09
CA ASN A 62 57.51 -30.59 10.59
C ASN A 62 57.68 -30.13 12.06
N ILE A 63 56.72 -30.46 12.92
CA ILE A 63 56.73 -30.00 14.32
C ILE A 63 57.65 -30.91 15.14
N THR A 64 58.64 -30.31 15.82
CA THR A 64 59.63 -31.06 16.62
C THR A 64 59.16 -31.30 18.06
N ASP A 65 58.33 -30.41 18.61
CA ASP A 65 57.71 -30.53 19.93
C ASP A 65 56.21 -30.13 19.87
N PRO A 66 55.28 -31.09 20.04
CA PRO A 66 53.82 -30.85 19.92
C PRO A 66 53.22 -29.92 20.98
N ASP A 67 53.91 -29.64 22.08
CA ASP A 67 53.40 -28.78 23.16
C ASP A 67 53.76 -27.30 22.97
N THR A 68 54.43 -26.94 21.86
CA THR A 68 55.00 -25.60 21.62
C THR A 68 54.26 -24.77 20.56
N VAL A 69 52.98 -25.06 20.32
CA VAL A 69 52.17 -24.40 19.29
C VAL A 69 51.62 -23.07 19.79
N HIS A 70 51.67 -22.03 18.95
CA HIS A 70 51.30 -20.66 19.34
C HIS A 70 49.99 -20.22 18.70
N VAL A 71 49.21 -19.40 19.40
CA VAL A 71 48.00 -18.77 18.84
C VAL A 71 48.37 -17.93 17.62
N GLY A 72 47.64 -18.11 16.52
CA GLY A 72 47.91 -17.48 15.22
C GLY A 72 48.84 -18.31 14.31
N GLN A 73 49.37 -19.45 14.78
CA GLN A 73 50.16 -20.35 13.95
C GLN A 73 49.28 -21.13 12.96
N GLU A 74 49.67 -21.15 11.69
CA GLU A 74 49.00 -21.93 10.64
C GLU A 74 49.49 -23.38 10.62
N LEU A 75 48.54 -24.33 10.56
CA LEU A 75 48.80 -25.77 10.51
C LEU A 75 48.14 -26.39 9.27
N LEU A 76 48.92 -27.20 8.54
CA LEU A 76 48.52 -28.01 7.39
C LEU A 76 47.90 -29.33 7.87
N VAL A 77 46.62 -29.54 7.61
CA VAL A 77 45.87 -30.74 8.01
C VAL A 77 45.63 -31.63 6.78
N PRO A 78 46.32 -32.79 6.66
CA PRO A 78 46.16 -33.67 5.50
C PRO A 78 45.00 -34.66 5.66
N GLY A 79 44.06 -34.68 4.70
CA GLY A 79 43.08 -35.77 4.56
C GLY A 79 41.92 -35.78 5.57
N ALA A 80 41.44 -34.60 5.99
CA ALA A 80 40.33 -34.49 6.93
C ALA A 80 39.04 -35.17 6.41
N THR A 81 38.54 -36.16 7.16
CA THR A 81 37.19 -36.71 7.00
C THR A 81 36.47 -36.63 8.33
N ARG A 82 35.37 -35.86 8.41
CA ARG A 82 34.51 -35.81 9.60
C ARG A 82 33.89 -37.20 9.86
N PRO A 83 33.96 -37.77 11.07
CA PRO A 83 33.21 -38.98 11.41
C PRO A 83 31.71 -38.71 11.34
N VAL A 84 30.94 -39.62 10.72
CA VAL A 84 29.48 -39.53 10.61
C VAL A 84 28.85 -40.15 11.84
N THR A 85 28.13 -39.35 12.63
CA THR A 85 27.32 -39.83 13.77
C THR A 85 26.09 -40.59 13.25
N PRO A 86 25.75 -41.79 13.75
CA PRO A 86 24.57 -42.52 13.30
C PRO A 86 23.25 -41.82 13.70
N VAL A 87 22.30 -41.76 12.77
CA VAL A 87 20.94 -41.24 13.01
C VAL A 87 20.06 -42.35 13.57
N GLY A 88 20.03 -42.48 14.90
CA GLY A 88 19.18 -43.41 15.64
C GLY A 88 19.95 -44.33 16.59
N PRO A 89 19.27 -44.99 17.56
CA PRO A 89 19.92 -45.91 18.46
C PRO A 89 20.43 -47.15 17.70
N VAL A 90 21.75 -47.31 17.65
CA VAL A 90 22.42 -48.47 17.04
C VAL A 90 22.77 -49.46 18.14
N VAL A 91 22.43 -50.74 17.98
CA VAL A 91 22.83 -51.80 18.93
C VAL A 91 24.11 -52.46 18.43
N VAL A 92 25.15 -52.45 19.27
CA VAL A 92 26.48 -52.99 18.98
C VAL A 92 26.82 -54.07 20.00
N THR A 93 27.30 -55.23 19.54
CA THR A 93 27.73 -56.33 20.42
C THR A 93 29.22 -56.25 20.72
N VAL A 94 29.59 -56.19 21.99
CA VAL A 94 30.98 -56.12 22.48
C VAL A 94 31.78 -57.36 22.04
N ARG A 95 32.93 -57.13 21.39
CA ARG A 95 33.87 -58.16 20.94
C ARG A 95 35.12 -58.18 21.82
N SER A 96 35.92 -59.23 21.65
CA SER A 96 37.18 -59.40 22.39
C SER A 96 38.16 -58.28 22.03
N GLY A 97 38.50 -57.43 23.00
CA GLY A 97 39.43 -56.31 22.84
C GLY A 97 38.77 -54.93 22.80
N ASP A 98 37.45 -54.86 22.83
CA ASP A 98 36.72 -53.59 22.83
C ASP A 98 36.78 -52.89 24.21
N SER A 99 36.71 -51.56 24.19
CA SER A 99 36.53 -50.73 25.39
C SER A 99 35.43 -49.70 25.15
N LEU A 100 34.78 -49.22 26.22
CA LEU A 100 33.69 -48.23 26.12
C LEU A 100 34.16 -46.93 25.45
N SER A 101 35.42 -46.54 25.66
CA SER A 101 36.03 -45.36 25.01
C SER A 101 36.31 -45.56 23.53
N ALA A 102 36.79 -46.75 23.13
CA ALA A 102 37.00 -47.06 21.71
C ALA A 102 35.67 -47.13 20.94
N ILE A 103 34.65 -47.75 21.53
CA ILE A 103 33.30 -47.82 20.94
C ILE A 103 32.67 -46.41 20.89
N ALA A 104 32.73 -45.65 21.99
CA ALA A 104 32.19 -44.29 22.01
C ALA A 104 32.86 -43.38 20.97
N ALA A 105 34.18 -43.49 20.81
CA ALA A 105 34.93 -42.77 19.79
C ALA A 105 34.58 -43.21 18.36
N GLU A 106 34.41 -44.51 18.13
CA GLU A 106 34.01 -45.07 16.83
C GLU A 106 32.65 -44.52 16.36
N TYR A 107 31.72 -44.31 17.28
CA TYR A 107 30.37 -43.83 16.98
C TYR A 107 30.13 -42.34 17.29
N GLY A 108 31.17 -41.60 17.69
CA GLY A 108 31.12 -40.16 17.91
C GLY A 108 30.20 -39.72 19.08
N VAL A 109 30.10 -40.53 20.13
CA VAL A 109 29.34 -40.22 21.36
C VAL A 109 30.26 -40.11 22.57
N SER A 110 29.83 -39.45 23.65
CA SER A 110 30.63 -39.45 24.88
C SER A 110 30.49 -40.78 25.62
N VAL A 111 31.57 -41.23 26.26
CA VAL A 111 31.56 -42.43 27.12
C VAL A 111 30.47 -42.32 28.19
N SER A 112 30.30 -41.13 28.77
CA SER A 112 29.27 -40.85 29.77
C SER A 112 27.84 -41.03 29.23
N ALA A 113 27.54 -40.52 28.03
CA ALA A 113 26.23 -40.70 27.41
C ALA A 113 25.96 -42.18 27.09
N LEU A 114 26.97 -42.89 26.61
CA LEU A 114 26.88 -44.32 26.31
C LEU A 114 26.67 -45.18 27.57
N MET A 115 27.34 -44.83 28.68
CA MET A 115 27.16 -45.48 29.98
C MET A 115 25.75 -45.26 30.56
N ILE A 116 25.24 -44.03 30.48
CA ILE A 116 23.89 -43.69 30.95
C ILE A 116 22.83 -44.46 30.17
N GLN A 117 22.94 -44.50 28.83
CA GLN A 117 21.98 -45.19 27.96
C GLN A 117 21.88 -46.69 28.21
N ASN A 118 22.98 -47.31 28.67
CA ASN A 118 23.08 -48.76 28.87
C ASN A 118 23.10 -49.19 30.33
N GLY A 119 22.92 -48.26 31.28
CA GLY A 119 22.92 -48.55 32.72
C GLY A 119 24.25 -49.10 33.23
N ILE A 120 25.38 -48.69 32.64
CA ILE A 120 26.73 -49.16 33.01
C ILE A 120 27.34 -48.18 34.02
N SER A 121 27.74 -48.70 35.18
CA SER A 121 28.31 -47.92 36.28
C SER A 121 29.84 -47.94 36.35
N ASP A 122 30.48 -48.88 35.66
CA ASP A 122 31.95 -49.03 35.61
C ASP A 122 32.39 -49.22 34.14
N PRO A 123 33.14 -48.26 33.55
CA PRO A 123 33.48 -48.27 32.13
C PRO A 123 34.49 -49.35 31.72
N ASP A 124 35.19 -49.96 32.67
CA ASP A 124 36.23 -50.97 32.41
C ASP A 124 35.68 -52.42 32.48
N ARG A 125 34.39 -52.58 32.77
CA ARG A 125 33.74 -53.90 32.95
C ARG A 125 32.73 -54.19 31.86
N LEU A 126 33.23 -54.48 30.65
CA LEU A 126 32.42 -54.98 29.54
C LEU A 126 32.53 -56.51 29.42
N ALA A 127 31.41 -57.19 29.19
CA ALA A 127 31.38 -58.62 28.90
C ALA A 127 31.36 -58.86 27.39
N ILE A 128 32.20 -59.78 26.90
CA ILE A 128 32.17 -60.20 25.49
C ILE A 128 30.79 -60.80 25.18
N GLY A 129 30.14 -60.31 24.13
CA GLY A 129 28.76 -60.67 23.76
C GLY A 129 27.68 -59.76 24.36
N GLN A 130 28.03 -58.78 25.19
CA GLN A 130 27.10 -57.77 25.70
C GLN A 130 26.63 -56.84 24.58
N GLU A 131 25.32 -56.59 24.50
CA GLU A 131 24.75 -55.61 23.56
C GLU A 131 24.72 -54.22 24.20
N LEU A 132 25.24 -53.23 23.49
CA LEU A 132 25.25 -51.81 23.86
C LEU A 132 24.41 -51.01 22.87
N THR A 133 23.45 -50.27 23.38
CA THR A 133 22.64 -49.30 22.64
C THR A 133 23.37 -47.97 22.60
N ILE A 134 23.91 -47.60 21.45
CA ILE A 134 24.57 -46.32 21.25
C ILE A 134 23.50 -45.21 21.22
N PRO A 135 23.58 -44.17 22.07
CA PRO A 135 22.63 -43.07 22.02
C PRO A 135 22.80 -42.30 20.72
N GLY A 136 21.79 -42.32 19.84
CA GLY A 136 21.75 -41.42 18.70
C GLY A 136 21.54 -39.99 19.18
N SER A 137 22.25 -39.02 18.61
CA SER A 137 21.78 -37.63 18.65
C SER A 137 20.44 -37.61 17.92
N MET A 138 19.33 -37.37 18.63
CA MET A 138 18.22 -36.73 17.93
C MET A 138 18.81 -35.46 17.32
N PRO A 139 18.67 -35.22 16.01
CA PRO A 139 18.95 -33.88 15.51
C PRO A 139 18.14 -32.93 16.39
N PRO A 140 18.60 -31.69 16.70
CA PRO A 140 17.61 -30.66 16.95
C PRO A 140 16.63 -30.80 15.79
N THR A 141 15.33 -31.00 16.09
CA THR A 141 14.30 -31.02 15.05
C THR A 141 14.53 -29.75 14.26
N SER A 142 15.17 -29.88 13.09
CA SER A 142 15.33 -28.76 12.19
C SER A 142 13.91 -28.43 11.79
N THR A 143 13.39 -27.33 12.31
CA THR A 143 12.11 -26.78 11.92
C THR A 143 12.18 -26.18 10.52
N LEU A 144 13.38 -26.12 9.92
CA LEU A 144 13.57 -25.68 8.55
C LEU A 144 13.03 -26.73 7.58
N PRO A 145 12.27 -26.32 6.55
CA PRO A 145 11.77 -27.23 5.55
C PRO A 145 12.94 -27.87 4.77
N PRO A 146 12.79 -29.13 4.32
CA PRO A 146 13.81 -29.78 3.49
C PRO A 146 14.00 -29.01 2.18
N LEU A 147 15.23 -28.92 1.69
CA LEU A 147 15.54 -28.28 0.42
C LEU A 147 14.93 -29.10 -0.72
N ILE A 148 14.08 -28.49 -1.55
CA ILE A 148 13.46 -29.14 -2.71
C ILE A 148 13.99 -28.49 -3.99
N VAL A 149 14.52 -29.30 -4.90
CA VAL A 149 15.01 -28.91 -6.22
C VAL A 149 14.06 -29.42 -7.30
N THR A 150 13.67 -28.56 -8.23
CA THR A 150 12.86 -28.97 -9.38
C THR A 150 13.78 -29.38 -10.53
N VAL A 151 13.63 -30.61 -11.02
CA VAL A 151 14.38 -31.14 -12.17
C VAL A 151 14.09 -30.30 -13.41
N VAL A 152 15.13 -29.75 -14.03
CA VAL A 152 15.03 -29.02 -15.30
C VAL A 152 15.63 -29.83 -16.46
N SER A 153 15.49 -29.32 -17.68
CA SER A 153 16.03 -29.99 -18.86
C SER A 153 17.56 -30.12 -18.79
N GLY A 154 18.06 -31.33 -18.92
CA GLY A 154 19.51 -31.64 -18.87
C GLY A 154 20.03 -32.04 -17.50
N ASP A 155 19.16 -32.21 -16.50
CA ASP A 155 19.54 -32.75 -15.20
C ASP A 155 19.59 -34.29 -15.18
N SER A 156 20.45 -34.81 -14.29
CA SER A 156 20.49 -36.22 -13.90
C SER A 156 20.61 -36.31 -12.39
N LEU A 157 20.16 -37.41 -11.79
CA LEU A 157 20.17 -37.56 -10.34
C LEU A 157 21.60 -37.48 -9.78
N SER A 158 22.59 -37.95 -10.54
CA SER A 158 24.02 -37.86 -10.22
C SER A 158 24.58 -36.44 -10.29
N LYS A 159 24.18 -35.64 -11.28
CA LYS A 159 24.58 -34.23 -11.39
C LYS A 159 24.02 -33.40 -10.22
N ILE A 160 22.74 -33.58 -9.91
CA ILE A 160 22.10 -32.92 -8.77
C ILE A 160 22.75 -33.39 -7.46
N ALA A 161 22.95 -34.70 -7.26
CA ALA A 161 23.58 -35.21 -6.05
C ALA A 161 25.00 -34.64 -5.85
N ALA A 162 25.80 -34.55 -6.92
CA ALA A 162 27.13 -33.97 -6.88
C ALA A 162 27.12 -32.46 -6.58
N GLU A 163 26.15 -31.72 -7.12
CA GLU A 163 25.98 -30.28 -6.89
C GLU A 163 25.72 -29.97 -5.41
N TYR A 164 24.93 -30.81 -4.72
CA TYR A 164 24.58 -30.62 -3.32
C TYR A 164 25.42 -31.46 -2.34
N GLY A 165 26.49 -32.12 -2.82
CA GLY A 165 27.41 -32.88 -1.98
C GLY A 165 26.80 -34.11 -1.30
N VAL A 166 25.76 -34.71 -1.88
CA VAL A 166 25.06 -35.90 -1.38
C VAL A 166 25.30 -37.10 -2.30
N THR A 167 25.02 -38.32 -1.83
CA THR A 167 25.14 -39.52 -2.68
C THR A 167 23.87 -39.75 -3.49
N VAL A 168 24.02 -40.35 -4.68
CA VAL A 168 22.88 -40.78 -5.51
C VAL A 168 21.98 -41.75 -4.74
N SER A 169 22.57 -42.64 -3.93
CA SER A 169 21.79 -43.57 -3.08
C SER A 169 20.93 -42.81 -2.07
N ALA A 170 21.50 -41.85 -1.34
CA ALA A 170 20.75 -41.05 -0.38
C ALA A 170 19.62 -40.25 -1.06
N MET A 171 19.90 -39.69 -2.24
CA MET A 171 18.89 -39.01 -3.06
C MET A 171 17.77 -39.95 -3.52
N MET A 172 18.10 -41.19 -3.89
CA MET A 172 17.12 -42.20 -4.28
C MET A 172 16.24 -42.63 -3.10
N ASP A 173 16.84 -42.84 -1.93
CA ASP A 173 16.16 -43.26 -0.71
C ASP A 173 15.20 -42.18 -0.19
N GLU A 174 15.64 -40.92 -0.14
CA GLU A 174 14.84 -39.76 0.34
C GLU A 174 13.66 -39.43 -0.60
N ASN A 175 13.80 -39.69 -1.90
CA ASN A 175 12.80 -39.35 -2.91
C ASN A 175 11.99 -40.54 -3.43
N GLY A 176 12.23 -41.75 -2.90
CA GLY A 176 11.58 -42.97 -3.36
C GLY A 176 11.85 -43.32 -4.84
N ILE A 177 13.04 -42.96 -5.35
CA ILE A 177 13.40 -43.18 -6.76
C ILE A 177 14.04 -44.55 -6.92
N SER A 178 13.41 -45.44 -7.69
CA SER A 178 13.94 -46.79 -7.94
C SER A 178 14.95 -46.86 -9.10
N ASN A 179 14.93 -45.87 -10.01
CA ASN A 179 15.85 -45.80 -11.15
C ASN A 179 16.40 -44.36 -11.29
N PRO A 180 17.71 -44.14 -11.09
CA PRO A 180 18.32 -42.80 -11.13
C PRO A 180 18.34 -42.15 -12.53
N ASP A 181 18.11 -42.94 -13.58
CA ASP A 181 18.12 -42.48 -14.98
C ASP A 181 16.73 -42.00 -15.47
N LEU A 182 15.69 -42.11 -14.64
CA LEU A 182 14.30 -41.74 -14.98
C LEU A 182 13.81 -40.55 -14.15
N LEU A 183 14.30 -39.35 -14.48
CA LEU A 183 13.78 -38.09 -13.92
C LEU A 183 12.86 -37.38 -14.91
N SER A 184 11.77 -36.79 -14.41
CA SER A 184 10.85 -35.98 -15.21
C SER A 184 11.13 -34.50 -15.02
N ILE A 185 11.10 -33.70 -16.09
CA ILE A 185 11.17 -32.24 -15.97
C ILE A 185 9.98 -31.75 -15.14
N GLY A 186 10.23 -30.91 -14.14
CA GLY A 186 9.23 -30.47 -13.16
C GLY A 186 9.10 -31.39 -11.93
N GLN A 187 9.80 -32.53 -11.90
CA GLN A 187 9.85 -33.40 -10.72
C GLN A 187 10.57 -32.69 -9.57
N GLN A 188 9.96 -32.70 -8.40
CA GLN A 188 10.54 -32.13 -7.18
C GLN A 188 11.35 -33.19 -6.43
N LEU A 189 12.60 -32.87 -6.12
CA LEU A 189 13.55 -33.71 -5.39
C LEU A 189 13.94 -33.06 -4.06
N ARG A 190 13.65 -33.72 -2.95
CA ARG A 190 14.15 -33.42 -1.61
C ARG A 190 15.64 -33.76 -1.55
N ILE A 191 16.47 -32.84 -1.08
CA ILE A 191 17.90 -33.05 -0.96
C ILE A 191 18.22 -33.56 0.46
N PRO A 192 18.71 -34.80 0.63
CA PRO A 192 18.95 -35.41 1.93
C PRO A 192 19.90 -34.57 2.78
N GLY A 193 19.52 -34.28 4.02
CA GLY A 193 20.36 -33.53 4.96
C GLY A 193 20.60 -32.07 4.60
N GLN A 194 19.96 -31.56 3.53
CA GLN A 194 19.97 -30.14 3.17
C GLN A 194 18.59 -29.55 3.46
N PHE A 195 18.59 -28.41 4.12
CA PHE A 195 17.37 -27.67 4.44
C PHE A 195 17.33 -26.41 3.59
N ALA A 196 16.15 -25.99 3.16
CA ALA A 196 16.02 -24.72 2.48
C ALA A 196 16.43 -23.62 3.48
N PRO A 197 17.17 -22.59 3.05
CA PRO A 197 17.28 -21.39 3.86
C PRO A 197 15.86 -20.92 4.20
N PRO A 198 15.59 -20.48 5.43
CA PRO A 198 14.27 -19.98 5.80
C PRO A 198 13.85 -18.90 4.78
N VAL A 199 12.73 -19.14 4.11
CA VAL A 199 12.16 -18.18 3.17
C VAL A 199 11.36 -17.21 4.01
N TYR A 200 11.98 -16.07 4.31
CA TYR A 200 11.31 -14.99 5.01
C TYR A 200 10.40 -14.23 4.04
N SER A 201 9.23 -13.81 4.53
CA SER A 201 8.34 -12.97 3.74
C SER A 201 8.97 -11.60 3.51
N ILE A 202 8.93 -11.13 2.27
CA ILE A 202 9.21 -9.73 1.92
C ILE A 202 7.92 -8.90 1.78
N ASP A 203 6.78 -9.55 1.96
CA ASP A 203 5.47 -8.93 1.99
C ASP A 203 5.18 -8.47 3.42
N TYR A 204 5.17 -7.15 3.61
CA TYR A 204 4.83 -6.50 4.88
C TYR A 204 3.32 -6.24 5.02
N GLY A 205 2.49 -6.76 4.11
CA GLY A 205 1.05 -6.54 4.09
C GLY A 205 0.65 -5.32 3.24
N PRO A 206 -0.59 -4.83 3.39
CA PRO A 206 -1.05 -3.68 2.64
C PRO A 206 -0.37 -2.39 3.11
N VAL A 207 -0.30 -1.40 2.21
CA VAL A 207 0.04 -0.02 2.55
C VAL A 207 -1.17 0.58 3.27
N VAL A 208 -1.02 0.87 4.56
CA VAL A 208 -2.07 1.52 5.35
C VAL A 208 -1.97 3.03 5.19
N VAL A 209 -3.08 3.65 4.80
CA VAL A 209 -3.20 5.09 4.61
C VAL A 209 -4.20 5.64 5.61
N GLU A 210 -3.73 6.46 6.54
CA GLU A 210 -4.58 7.17 7.49
C GLU A 210 -4.76 8.60 7.02
N GLY A 211 -5.99 8.98 6.71
CA GLY A 211 -6.29 10.27 6.10
C GLY A 211 -7.35 11.08 6.82
N ARG A 212 -7.48 12.32 6.38
CA ARG A 212 -8.39 13.33 6.91
C ARG A 212 -9.08 14.10 5.80
N GLY A 213 -10.31 14.49 6.05
CA GLY A 213 -11.13 15.26 5.10
C GLY A 213 -11.40 14.59 3.75
N TRP A 214 -12.16 15.28 2.91
CA TRP A 214 -12.45 14.88 1.55
C TRP A 214 -12.49 16.10 0.64
N GLY A 215 -11.51 16.15 -0.26
CA GLY A 215 -11.38 17.18 -1.30
C GLY A 215 -10.02 17.86 -1.25
N HIS A 216 -9.97 19.06 -1.81
CA HIS A 216 -8.73 19.84 -1.90
C HIS A 216 -8.48 20.72 -0.67
N GLY A 217 -9.47 20.87 0.23
CA GLY A 217 -9.34 21.67 1.45
C GLY A 217 -9.14 23.17 1.21
N ARG A 218 -9.61 23.71 0.07
CA ARG A 218 -9.51 25.15 -0.26
C ARG A 218 -10.88 25.77 -0.02
N GLY A 219 -10.91 26.92 0.65
CA GLY A 219 -12.14 27.60 1.01
C GLY A 219 -13.03 26.75 1.93
N MET A 220 -14.35 26.83 1.74
CA MET A 220 -15.32 26.29 2.70
C MET A 220 -15.36 24.76 2.74
N GLY A 221 -15.34 24.20 3.96
CA GLY A 221 -15.76 22.81 4.21
C GLY A 221 -17.27 22.73 4.34
N GLN A 222 -17.93 21.81 3.63
CA GLN A 222 -19.39 21.65 3.71
C GLN A 222 -19.82 21.11 5.08
N TYR A 223 -19.16 20.06 5.57
CA TYR A 223 -19.37 19.57 6.94
C TYR A 223 -18.94 20.61 7.97
N GLY A 224 -17.86 21.35 7.72
CA GLY A 224 -17.41 22.44 8.58
C GLY A 224 -18.44 23.56 8.74
N ALA A 225 -19.01 24.03 7.62
CA ALA A 225 -20.11 24.99 7.63
C ALA A 225 -21.34 24.48 8.39
N LEU A 226 -21.68 23.18 8.24
CA LEU A 226 -22.75 22.57 9.01
C LEU A 226 -22.44 22.54 10.51
N GLY A 227 -21.24 22.11 10.91
CA GLY A 227 -20.83 22.04 12.31
C GLY A 227 -20.83 23.42 12.96
N TYR A 228 -20.31 24.44 12.28
CA TYR A 228 -20.39 25.82 12.78
C TYR A 228 -21.84 26.31 12.95
N ALA A 229 -22.73 25.96 12.02
CA ALA A 229 -24.14 26.34 12.12
C ALA A 229 -24.85 25.59 13.27
N VAL A 230 -24.70 24.27 13.35
CA VAL A 230 -25.47 23.40 14.24
C VAL A 230 -24.89 23.34 15.66
N ASP A 231 -23.57 23.21 15.79
CA ASP A 231 -22.90 23.00 17.08
C ASP A 231 -22.47 24.33 17.71
N GLU A 232 -22.11 25.33 16.90
CA GLU A 232 -21.64 26.64 17.38
C GLU A 232 -22.64 27.80 17.19
N GLY A 233 -23.73 27.58 16.47
CA GLY A 233 -24.77 28.59 16.24
C GLY A 233 -24.34 29.76 15.35
N TRP A 234 -23.36 29.55 14.47
CA TRP A 234 -22.89 30.58 13.54
C TRP A 234 -23.92 30.84 12.43
N GLY A 235 -24.13 32.11 12.11
CA GLY A 235 -24.88 32.50 10.91
C GLY A 235 -24.03 32.42 9.63
N ARG A 236 -24.70 32.44 8.48
CA ARG A 236 -24.11 32.41 7.13
C ARG A 236 -22.92 33.34 6.97
N ASP A 237 -23.07 34.59 7.39
CA ASP A 237 -22.03 35.61 7.17
C ASP A 237 -20.77 35.32 8.00
N GLN A 238 -20.90 34.76 9.22
CA GLN A 238 -19.77 34.33 10.04
C GLN A 238 -19.03 33.15 9.38
N ILE A 239 -19.79 32.19 8.85
CA ILE A 239 -19.24 31.03 8.11
C ILE A 239 -18.46 31.52 6.88
N LEU A 240 -19.06 32.39 6.06
CA LEU A 240 -18.42 32.94 4.87
C LEU A 240 -17.17 33.77 5.20
N ASP A 241 -17.23 34.62 6.24
CA ASP A 241 -16.11 35.44 6.67
C ASP A 241 -14.94 34.61 7.22
N HIS A 242 -15.23 33.47 7.85
CA HIS A 242 -14.23 32.54 8.34
C HIS A 242 -13.45 31.86 7.20
N TYR A 243 -14.15 31.27 6.23
CA TYR A 243 -13.48 30.54 5.13
C TYR A 243 -12.95 31.43 4.02
N TYR A 244 -13.59 32.58 3.78
CA TYR A 244 -13.25 33.51 2.72
C TYR A 244 -12.75 34.85 3.29
N GLY A 245 -11.92 34.78 4.32
CA GLY A 245 -11.32 35.95 4.97
C GLY A 245 -10.63 36.88 3.97
N GLY A 246 -10.74 38.19 4.20
CA GLY A 246 -10.23 39.22 3.27
C GLY A 246 -11.18 39.57 2.13
N THR A 247 -12.33 38.90 2.02
CA THR A 247 -13.40 39.29 1.10
C THR A 247 -14.46 40.17 1.77
N THR A 248 -15.28 40.84 0.96
CA THR A 248 -16.47 41.58 1.41
C THR A 248 -17.73 41.08 0.70
N PRO A 249 -18.89 41.01 1.39
CA PRO A 249 -20.15 40.66 0.74
C PRO A 249 -20.63 41.78 -0.20
N MET A 250 -21.26 41.40 -1.32
CA MET A 250 -21.91 42.31 -2.28
C MET A 250 -23.14 41.63 -2.87
N VAL A 251 -24.14 42.41 -3.29
CA VAL A 251 -25.28 41.92 -4.08
C VAL A 251 -25.07 42.32 -5.54
N VAL A 252 -25.10 41.33 -6.45
CA VAL A 252 -25.02 41.53 -7.90
C VAL A 252 -26.36 41.19 -8.56
N PRO A 253 -26.69 41.77 -9.73
CA PRO A 253 -27.85 41.37 -10.51
C PRO A 253 -27.79 39.88 -10.87
N ASP A 254 -28.96 39.25 -11.03
CA ASP A 254 -29.04 37.94 -11.65
C ASP A 254 -28.62 38.05 -13.12
N VAL A 255 -27.59 37.30 -13.48
CA VAL A 255 -27.00 37.29 -14.83
C VAL A 255 -27.03 35.88 -15.38
N GLU A 256 -27.18 35.76 -16.69
CA GLU A 256 -27.11 34.46 -17.35
C GLU A 256 -25.67 34.00 -17.52
N ILE A 257 -25.46 32.69 -17.34
CA ILE A 257 -24.18 32.03 -17.49
C ILE A 257 -24.30 30.83 -18.43
N GLY A 258 -23.21 30.51 -19.13
CA GLY A 258 -23.10 29.31 -19.94
C GLY A 258 -22.45 28.16 -19.18
N ILE A 259 -23.08 26.98 -19.19
CA ILE A 259 -22.59 25.73 -18.63
C ILE A 259 -22.37 24.73 -19.76
N ARG A 260 -21.12 24.33 -20.00
CA ARG A 260 -20.80 23.29 -20.98
C ARG A 260 -21.28 21.93 -20.46
N LEU A 261 -22.04 21.21 -21.27
CA LEU A 261 -22.54 19.86 -20.98
C LEU A 261 -21.60 18.80 -21.57
N LEU A 262 -20.65 18.29 -20.76
CA LEU A 262 -19.52 17.50 -21.25
C LEU A 262 -19.95 16.19 -21.94
N SER A 263 -20.98 15.54 -21.43
CA SER A 263 -21.50 14.27 -21.99
C SER A 263 -22.03 14.42 -23.42
N ASN A 264 -22.23 15.66 -23.88
CA ASN A 264 -22.78 16.01 -25.18
C ASN A 264 -21.74 16.62 -26.14
N ASP A 265 -20.47 16.59 -25.76
CA ASP A 265 -19.38 17.02 -26.65
C ASP A 265 -19.33 16.22 -27.96
N ASN A 266 -19.17 16.93 -29.08
CA ASN A 266 -19.08 16.38 -30.44
C ASN A 266 -20.36 15.66 -30.94
N LYS A 267 -21.48 15.80 -30.23
CA LYS A 267 -22.79 15.31 -30.67
C LYS A 267 -23.61 16.46 -31.25
N ALA A 268 -24.58 16.11 -32.09
CA ALA A 268 -25.61 17.07 -32.52
C ALA A 268 -26.45 17.48 -31.31
N THR A 269 -26.61 18.79 -31.10
CA THR A 269 -27.42 19.35 -30.03
C THR A 269 -28.89 19.16 -30.40
N THR A 270 -29.55 18.21 -29.73
CA THR A 270 -30.94 17.85 -30.00
C THR A 270 -31.78 18.15 -28.78
N VAL A 271 -32.80 19.00 -28.96
CA VAL A 271 -33.66 19.51 -27.89
C VAL A 271 -35.10 19.18 -28.23
N HIS A 272 -35.88 18.84 -27.21
CA HIS A 272 -37.31 18.61 -27.30
C HIS A 272 -38.06 19.43 -26.25
N LEU A 273 -39.24 19.92 -26.63
CA LEU A 273 -40.16 20.64 -25.77
C LEU A 273 -41.52 19.92 -25.83
N SER A 274 -42.09 19.60 -24.68
CA SER A 274 -43.33 18.82 -24.59
C SER A 274 -44.58 19.59 -24.99
N ASP A 275 -44.56 20.92 -24.80
CA ASP A 275 -45.67 21.82 -25.10
C ASP A 275 -45.12 23.18 -25.51
N GLY A 276 -45.66 23.77 -26.58
CA GLY A 276 -45.12 24.96 -27.24
C GLY A 276 -44.31 24.67 -28.50
N VAL A 277 -43.51 25.64 -28.93
CA VAL A 277 -42.63 25.55 -30.11
C VAL A 277 -41.19 25.91 -29.74
N LEU A 278 -40.25 25.50 -30.60
CA LEU A 278 -38.84 25.83 -30.45
C LEU A 278 -38.45 26.97 -31.39
N LEU A 279 -37.76 27.97 -30.85
CA LEU A 279 -37.16 29.04 -31.61
C LEU A 279 -35.67 28.75 -31.83
N VAL A 280 -35.17 29.13 -33.01
CA VAL A 280 -33.74 29.03 -33.35
C VAL A 280 -33.20 30.38 -33.80
N ALA A 281 -32.01 30.74 -33.31
CA ALA A 281 -31.31 31.97 -33.70
C ALA A 281 -29.78 31.79 -33.69
N GLY A 282 -29.07 32.69 -34.36
CA GLY A 282 -27.64 32.91 -34.12
C GLY A 282 -27.39 33.68 -32.82
N LEU A 283 -26.13 33.91 -32.47
CA LEU A 283 -25.77 34.71 -31.29
C LEU A 283 -26.31 36.14 -31.40
N GLN A 284 -26.23 36.69 -32.61
CA GLN A 284 -26.80 37.97 -33.02
C GLN A 284 -27.80 37.68 -34.15
N GLY A 285 -29.04 38.15 -34.03
CA GLY A 285 -30.06 37.97 -35.06
C GLY A 285 -31.46 37.67 -34.52
N PRO A 286 -32.47 37.73 -35.39
CA PRO A 286 -33.85 37.45 -34.99
C PRO A 286 -34.08 35.96 -34.72
N TRP A 287 -35.04 35.68 -33.86
CA TRP A 287 -35.56 34.34 -33.65
C TRP A 287 -36.37 33.87 -34.84
N THR A 288 -36.13 32.62 -35.27
CA THR A 288 -36.95 31.92 -36.26
C THR A 288 -37.77 30.85 -35.56
N VAL A 289 -39.08 30.83 -35.78
CA VAL A 289 -39.95 29.77 -35.26
C VAL A 289 -39.70 28.49 -36.07
N VAL A 290 -39.35 27.41 -35.38
CA VAL A 290 -39.39 26.06 -35.95
C VAL A 290 -40.67 25.42 -35.43
N ASP A 291 -41.67 25.27 -36.31
CA ASP A 291 -42.98 24.70 -35.99
C ASP A 291 -42.89 23.18 -35.78
N ALA A 292 -42.21 22.80 -34.70
CA ALA A 292 -41.92 21.43 -34.31
C ALA A 292 -41.61 21.39 -32.80
N THR A 293 -41.81 20.22 -32.20
CA THR A 293 -41.52 19.98 -30.78
C THR A 293 -40.10 19.48 -30.53
N ALA A 294 -39.36 19.07 -31.57
CA ALA A 294 -37.93 18.74 -31.47
C ALA A 294 -37.10 19.44 -32.54
N VAL A 295 -35.94 19.97 -32.13
CA VAL A 295 -34.95 20.61 -33.00
C VAL A 295 -33.60 19.93 -32.81
N ARG A 296 -32.89 19.70 -33.91
CA ARG A 296 -31.50 19.23 -33.92
C ARG A 296 -30.61 20.19 -34.68
N LEU A 297 -29.54 20.63 -34.04
CA LEU A 297 -28.49 21.46 -34.64
C LEU A 297 -27.24 20.63 -34.92
N VAL A 298 -26.76 20.71 -36.16
CA VAL A 298 -25.55 20.02 -36.61
C VAL A 298 -24.58 21.05 -37.19
N LEU A 299 -23.37 21.13 -36.63
CA LEU A 299 -22.30 21.97 -37.11
C LEU A 299 -21.88 21.55 -38.54
N ASP A 300 -21.79 22.53 -39.43
CA ASP A 300 -21.35 22.32 -40.80
C ASP A 300 -19.82 22.40 -40.89
N GLY A 301 -19.17 21.24 -40.69
CA GLY A 301 -17.72 21.11 -40.83
C GLY A 301 -16.95 22.10 -39.97
N ASP A 302 -16.02 22.83 -40.60
CA ASP A 302 -15.18 23.82 -39.93
C ASP A 302 -15.55 25.28 -40.27
N VAL A 303 -16.85 25.60 -40.35
CA VAL A 303 -17.35 26.98 -40.48
C VAL A 303 -18.37 27.35 -39.40
N ASP A 304 -18.56 28.66 -39.16
CA ASP A 304 -19.54 29.23 -38.24
C ASP A 304 -20.98 29.07 -38.79
N ARG A 305 -21.42 27.83 -38.99
CA ARG A 305 -22.71 27.51 -39.59
C ARG A 305 -23.30 26.22 -39.04
N TYR A 306 -24.61 26.22 -38.78
CA TYR A 306 -25.36 25.06 -38.33
C TYR A 306 -26.54 24.76 -39.25
N HIS A 307 -26.74 23.48 -39.57
CA HIS A 307 -27.97 22.96 -40.16
C HIS A 307 -29.02 22.73 -39.09
N VAL A 308 -30.25 23.15 -39.36
CA VAL A 308 -31.40 22.97 -38.47
C VAL A 308 -32.29 21.86 -39.01
N TYR A 309 -32.50 20.85 -38.18
CA TYR A 309 -33.44 19.77 -38.46
C TYR A 309 -34.60 19.81 -37.47
N SER A 310 -35.79 19.43 -37.92
CA SER A 310 -36.99 19.36 -37.09
C SER A 310 -37.51 17.92 -36.96
N GLY A 311 -38.20 17.66 -35.85
CA GLY A 311 -38.83 16.37 -35.55
C GLY A 311 -39.92 16.52 -34.48
N SER A 312 -40.53 15.40 -34.10
CA SER A 312 -41.63 15.39 -33.11
C SER A 312 -41.24 14.88 -31.72
N SER A 313 -40.07 14.24 -31.59
CA SER A 313 -39.55 13.72 -30.31
C SER A 313 -38.06 13.41 -30.39
N CYS A 314 -37.41 13.21 -29.24
CA CYS A 314 -36.00 12.81 -29.18
C CYS A 314 -35.66 11.50 -29.91
N GLY A 315 -36.60 10.53 -29.93
CA GLY A 315 -36.42 9.22 -30.56
C GLY A 315 -36.96 9.14 -32.00
N GLY A 316 -37.57 10.22 -32.50
CA GLY A 316 -38.15 10.28 -33.83
C GLY A 316 -37.13 10.54 -34.94
N GLY A 317 -37.59 10.41 -36.19
CA GLY A 317 -36.83 10.88 -37.35
C GLY A 317 -36.72 12.41 -37.37
N PHE A 318 -35.64 12.91 -37.97
CA PHE A 318 -35.39 14.33 -38.14
C PHE A 318 -35.31 14.67 -39.62
N THR A 319 -35.99 15.73 -40.03
CA THR A 319 -36.03 16.22 -41.41
C THR A 319 -35.25 17.54 -41.50
N ASP A 320 -34.45 17.70 -42.56
CA ASP A 320 -33.76 18.96 -42.82
C ASP A 320 -34.78 20.05 -43.14
N THR A 321 -34.73 21.17 -42.42
CA THR A 321 -35.64 22.30 -42.64
C THR A 321 -35.16 23.22 -43.76
N GLY A 322 -33.91 23.08 -44.21
CA GLY A 322 -33.22 24.02 -45.08
C GLY A 322 -32.77 25.31 -44.38
N LEU A 323 -33.10 25.50 -43.09
CA LEU A 323 -32.65 26.64 -42.31
C LEU A 323 -31.18 26.48 -41.92
N LEU A 324 -30.42 27.54 -42.15
CA LEU A 324 -29.01 27.64 -41.78
C LEU A 324 -28.82 28.77 -40.77
N VAL A 325 -28.14 28.48 -39.66
CA VAL A 325 -27.74 29.50 -38.68
C VAL A 325 -26.28 29.84 -38.91
N ASN A 326 -26.00 31.01 -39.50
CA ASN A 326 -24.63 31.49 -39.75
C ASN A 326 -24.11 32.27 -38.54
N SER A 327 -23.55 31.55 -37.56
CA SER A 327 -23.04 32.10 -36.30
C SER A 327 -22.13 31.05 -35.63
N PRO A 328 -21.09 31.46 -34.87
CA PRO A 328 -20.28 30.54 -34.07
C PRO A 328 -21.08 29.86 -32.94
N VAL A 329 -22.25 30.41 -32.60
CA VAL A 329 -23.19 29.84 -31.65
C VAL A 329 -24.61 29.86 -32.24
N ALA A 330 -25.28 28.71 -32.23
CA ALA A 330 -26.70 28.60 -32.51
C ALA A 330 -27.48 28.35 -31.21
N ARG A 331 -28.60 29.04 -31.03
CA ARG A 331 -29.40 29.07 -29.80
C ARG A 331 -30.75 28.40 -30.04
N ILE A 332 -31.23 27.67 -29.04
CA ILE A 332 -32.57 27.09 -28.99
C ILE A 332 -33.25 27.59 -27.72
N ALA A 333 -34.45 28.17 -27.86
CA ALA A 333 -35.26 28.63 -26.75
C ALA A 333 -36.72 28.15 -26.89
N PRO A 334 -37.43 27.93 -25.77
CA PRO A 334 -38.85 27.60 -25.80
C PRO A 334 -39.69 28.87 -26.01
N ALA A 335 -40.79 28.73 -26.74
CA ALA A 335 -41.77 29.80 -26.90
C ALA A 335 -43.19 29.26 -26.91
N TRP A 336 -44.13 30.10 -26.50
CA TRP A 336 -45.56 29.80 -26.45
C TRP A 336 -46.35 30.88 -27.19
N PRO A 337 -47.57 30.58 -27.67
CA PRO A 337 -48.41 31.57 -28.32
C PRO A 337 -48.54 32.85 -27.49
N THR A 338 -48.49 34.02 -28.13
CA THR A 338 -48.53 35.31 -27.43
C THR A 338 -49.72 35.39 -26.47
N GLY A 339 -49.46 35.78 -25.22
CA GLY A 339 -50.46 35.90 -24.15
C GLY A 339 -50.92 34.58 -23.50
N SER A 340 -50.33 33.43 -23.87
CA SER A 340 -50.66 32.13 -23.24
C SER A 340 -49.81 31.80 -21.99
N THR A 341 -48.77 32.59 -21.71
CA THR A 341 -47.91 32.46 -20.51
C THR A 341 -47.72 33.82 -19.85
N PRO A 342 -47.75 33.91 -18.50
CA PRO A 342 -47.45 35.16 -17.80
C PRO A 342 -45.94 35.47 -17.75
N TYR A 343 -45.07 34.54 -18.20
CA TYR A 343 -43.61 34.61 -18.09
C TYR A 343 -42.95 34.97 -19.43
N SER A 344 -43.36 36.08 -20.06
CA SER A 344 -42.90 36.50 -21.39
C SER A 344 -41.95 37.69 -21.32
N THR A 345 -40.87 37.68 -22.11
CA THR A 345 -39.96 38.83 -22.30
C THR A 345 -40.55 39.92 -23.21
N GLY A 346 -41.72 39.68 -23.82
CA GLY A 346 -42.31 40.56 -24.83
C GLY A 346 -41.60 40.52 -26.20
N GLY A 347 -40.58 39.68 -26.37
CA GLY A 347 -39.94 39.41 -27.66
C GLY A 347 -40.80 38.48 -28.51
N VAL A 348 -41.28 38.97 -29.65
CA VAL A 348 -42.18 38.22 -30.55
C VAL A 348 -41.42 37.62 -31.72
N ALA A 349 -41.55 36.32 -31.92
CA ALA A 349 -41.24 35.64 -33.18
C ALA A 349 -42.56 35.20 -33.84
N SER A 350 -42.63 35.24 -35.17
CA SER A 350 -43.84 34.83 -35.88
C SER A 350 -43.55 33.74 -36.91
N THR A 351 -44.48 32.81 -37.08
CA THR A 351 -44.46 31.88 -38.22
C THR A 351 -44.74 32.63 -39.53
N ALA A 352 -44.48 31.98 -40.66
CA ALA A 352 -44.77 32.54 -41.98
C ALA A 352 -46.27 32.89 -42.16
N ASP A 353 -47.15 32.14 -41.48
CA ASP A 353 -48.60 32.34 -41.49
C ASP A 353 -49.09 33.40 -40.48
N GLY A 354 -48.17 34.09 -39.81
CA GLY A 354 -48.47 35.23 -38.92
C GLY A 354 -48.84 34.87 -37.49
N VAL A 355 -48.67 33.62 -37.06
CA VAL A 355 -48.88 33.23 -35.66
C VAL A 355 -47.73 33.75 -34.81
N ALA A 356 -48.04 34.55 -33.80
CA ALA A 356 -47.07 35.18 -32.90
C ALA A 356 -46.79 34.31 -31.67
N TYR A 357 -45.52 34.22 -31.31
CA TYR A 357 -44.99 33.48 -30.17
C TYR A 357 -44.12 34.39 -29.32
N ASP A 358 -44.34 34.32 -28.02
CA ASP A 358 -43.59 35.04 -27.02
C ASP A 358 -42.41 34.21 -26.52
N LEU A 359 -41.21 34.79 -26.56
CA LEU A 359 -40.04 34.21 -25.91
C LEU A 359 -40.24 34.27 -24.39
N VAL A 360 -40.08 33.12 -23.73
CA VAL A 360 -40.21 33.04 -22.28
C VAL A 360 -39.04 33.74 -21.59
N ASP A 361 -39.37 34.56 -20.60
CA ASP A 361 -38.40 35.13 -19.68
C ASP A 361 -37.86 34.05 -18.77
N GLN A 362 -36.70 33.52 -19.13
CA GLN A 362 -36.06 32.41 -18.44
C GLN A 362 -35.60 32.77 -17.02
N ALA A 363 -35.47 34.06 -16.69
CA ALA A 363 -35.09 34.50 -15.35
C ALA A 363 -36.29 34.52 -14.38
N THR A 364 -37.49 34.85 -14.88
CA THR A 364 -38.73 34.88 -14.09
C THR A 364 -39.63 33.66 -14.29
N ALA A 365 -39.30 32.81 -15.26
CA ALA A 365 -39.96 31.54 -15.52
C ALA A 365 -39.99 30.68 -14.26
N GLY A 366 -41.21 30.37 -13.79
CA GLY A 366 -41.42 29.44 -12.70
C GLY A 366 -40.76 28.07 -12.96
N LEU A 367 -40.62 27.27 -11.91
CA LEU A 367 -39.73 26.10 -11.89
C LEU A 367 -39.97 25.04 -12.97
N ASP A 368 -41.10 25.00 -13.66
CA ASP A 368 -41.48 23.86 -14.52
C ASP A 368 -41.17 24.02 -16.01
N GLN A 369 -40.79 25.22 -16.47
CA GLN A 369 -40.52 25.46 -17.88
C GLN A 369 -39.13 24.96 -18.26
N THR A 370 -39.08 23.85 -19.01
CA THR A 370 -37.80 23.20 -19.33
C THR A 370 -37.70 22.67 -20.75
N LEU A 371 -36.46 22.65 -21.22
CA LEU A 371 -36.02 22.04 -22.45
C LEU A 371 -35.44 20.65 -22.15
N GLN A 372 -35.99 19.61 -22.78
CA GLN A 372 -35.42 18.28 -22.73
C GLN A 372 -34.20 18.20 -23.67
N LEU A 373 -33.02 17.93 -23.12
CA LEU A 373 -31.88 17.53 -23.94
C LEU A 373 -31.99 16.04 -24.28
N CYS A 374 -31.90 15.71 -25.56
CA CYS A 374 -32.05 14.35 -26.04
C CYS A 374 -30.72 13.59 -25.92
N GLU A 375 -30.59 12.75 -24.89
CA GLU A 375 -29.36 12.06 -24.53
C GLU A 375 -29.40 10.56 -24.90
N GLY A 376 -30.03 10.23 -26.02
CA GLY A 376 -30.28 8.85 -26.46
C GLY A 376 -31.71 8.37 -26.15
N ALA A 377 -31.97 7.07 -26.36
CA ALA A 377 -33.32 6.52 -26.24
C ALA A 377 -33.78 6.34 -24.79
N THR A 378 -32.85 6.13 -23.86
CA THR A 378 -33.16 5.76 -22.47
C THR A 378 -32.79 6.82 -21.44
N SER A 379 -32.14 7.92 -21.86
CA SER A 379 -31.72 9.02 -20.98
C SER A 379 -32.20 10.37 -21.48
N ALA A 380 -32.59 11.23 -20.55
CA ALA A 380 -32.93 12.61 -20.83
C ALA A 380 -32.71 13.47 -19.59
N THR A 381 -32.30 14.70 -19.81
CA THR A 381 -32.14 15.71 -18.76
C THR A 381 -32.87 16.97 -19.20
N TRP A 382 -33.58 17.61 -18.28
CA TRP A 382 -34.35 18.82 -18.55
C TRP A 382 -33.67 20.02 -17.91
N TYR A 383 -33.47 21.04 -18.73
CA TYR A 383 -32.76 22.26 -18.36
C TYR A 383 -33.69 23.47 -18.48
N ARG A 384 -33.50 24.47 -17.62
CA ARG A 384 -34.09 25.81 -17.81
C ARG A 384 -33.23 26.64 -18.74
N GLY A 385 -33.74 27.78 -19.19
CA GLY A 385 -33.00 28.68 -20.03
C GLY A 385 -32.97 28.23 -21.49
N GLU A 386 -31.85 28.50 -22.14
CA GLU A 386 -31.59 28.11 -23.52
C GLU A 386 -30.66 26.91 -23.57
N ILE A 387 -30.75 26.17 -24.68
CA ILE A 387 -29.72 25.23 -25.07
C ILE A 387 -29.03 25.78 -26.31
N ARG A 388 -27.71 25.86 -26.26
CA ARG A 388 -26.88 26.40 -27.33
C ARG A 388 -25.94 25.33 -27.89
N ALA A 389 -25.78 25.34 -29.21
CA ALA A 389 -24.71 24.66 -29.91
C ALA A 389 -23.60 25.68 -30.18
N ALA A 390 -22.42 25.47 -29.61
CA ALA A 390 -21.25 26.32 -29.78
C ALA A 390 -20.14 25.60 -30.56
N ARG A 391 -19.40 26.34 -31.37
CA ARG A 391 -18.32 25.84 -32.20
C ARG A 391 -16.99 25.95 -31.47
N TYR A 392 -16.15 24.93 -31.59
CA TYR A 392 -14.78 24.91 -31.08
C TYR A 392 -13.87 24.20 -32.10
N GLY A 393 -13.35 24.95 -33.05
CA GLY A 393 -12.79 24.41 -34.29
C GLY A 393 -13.84 23.56 -35.02
N ALA A 394 -13.44 22.41 -35.58
CA ALA A 394 -14.35 21.47 -36.25
C ALA A 394 -15.26 20.65 -35.29
N ARG A 395 -15.39 21.06 -34.02
CA ARG A 395 -16.13 20.33 -33.00
C ARG A 395 -17.31 21.14 -32.48
N GLN A 396 -18.45 20.48 -32.29
CA GLN A 396 -19.63 21.05 -31.63
C GLN A 396 -19.61 20.81 -30.13
N ARG A 397 -20.10 21.80 -29.38
CA ARG A 397 -20.24 21.79 -27.91
C ARG A 397 -21.68 22.14 -27.57
N THR A 398 -22.26 21.42 -26.62
CA THR A 398 -23.59 21.76 -26.10
C THR A 398 -23.42 22.56 -24.82
N VAL A 399 -24.15 23.67 -24.71
CA VAL A 399 -24.09 24.59 -23.58
C VAL A 399 -25.51 24.86 -23.12
N ASN A 400 -25.77 24.71 -21.82
CA ASN A 400 -26.97 25.28 -21.22
C ASN A 400 -26.70 26.73 -20.81
N TRP A 401 -27.57 27.65 -21.21
CA TRP A 401 -27.46 29.07 -20.91
C TRP A 401 -28.62 29.50 -20.04
N VAL A 402 -28.35 29.90 -18.81
CA VAL A 402 -29.38 30.04 -17.77
C VAL A 402 -28.99 31.11 -16.76
N ALA A 403 -29.99 31.76 -16.15
CA ALA A 403 -29.81 32.67 -15.02
C ALA A 403 -29.11 31.98 -13.84
N VAL A 404 -28.23 32.69 -13.13
CA VAL A 404 -27.40 32.08 -12.08
C VAL A 404 -28.26 31.59 -10.91
N GLU A 405 -29.35 32.28 -10.58
CA GLU A 405 -30.26 31.84 -9.51
C GLU A 405 -30.95 30.51 -9.85
N GLN A 406 -31.28 30.29 -11.12
CA GLN A 406 -31.86 29.03 -11.60
C GLN A 406 -30.83 27.90 -11.67
N TYR A 407 -29.58 28.23 -11.99
CA TYR A 407 -28.45 27.30 -11.97
C TYR A 407 -28.24 26.74 -10.55
N LEU A 408 -28.27 27.61 -9.53
CA LEU A 408 -28.00 27.24 -8.14
C LEU A 408 -29.03 26.26 -7.55
N ARG A 409 -30.28 26.26 -8.03
CA ARG A 409 -31.30 25.29 -7.59
C ARG A 409 -30.93 23.84 -7.85
N SER A 410 -30.10 23.60 -8.87
CA SER A 410 -29.54 22.27 -9.16
C SER A 410 -28.22 22.03 -8.43
N VAL A 411 -27.39 23.07 -8.31
CA VAL A 411 -26.06 22.95 -7.70
C VAL A 411 -26.12 22.77 -6.19
N VAL A 412 -26.82 23.63 -5.46
CA VAL A 412 -26.83 23.59 -3.98
C VAL A 412 -27.24 22.22 -3.44
N PRO A 413 -28.36 21.59 -3.86
CA PRO A 413 -28.72 20.24 -3.41
C PRO A 413 -27.81 19.12 -3.94
N SER A 414 -27.05 19.36 -5.02
CA SER A 414 -26.05 18.42 -5.52
C SER A 414 -24.74 18.48 -4.72
N GLU A 415 -24.47 19.62 -4.07
CA GLU A 415 -23.27 19.84 -3.28
C GLU A 415 -23.50 19.58 -1.78
N MET A 416 -24.65 19.98 -1.23
CA MET A 416 -25.01 19.77 0.17
C MET A 416 -26.39 19.11 0.31
N PRO A 417 -26.54 18.08 1.18
CA PRO A 417 -27.83 17.44 1.41
C PRO A 417 -28.89 18.43 1.92
N SER A 418 -30.05 18.48 1.25
CA SER A 418 -31.14 19.41 1.63
C SER A 418 -31.68 19.20 3.05
N VAL A 419 -31.65 17.94 3.52
CA VAL A 419 -32.07 17.54 4.87
C VAL A 419 -31.24 18.18 5.99
N TRP A 420 -30.07 18.74 5.67
CA TRP A 420 -29.28 19.48 6.65
C TRP A 420 -29.96 20.76 7.12
N SER A 421 -30.89 21.32 6.34
CA SER A 421 -31.71 22.47 6.75
C SER A 421 -32.45 22.24 8.08
N GLU A 422 -32.84 21.01 8.38
CA GLU A 422 -33.61 20.66 9.57
C GLU A 422 -32.71 20.37 10.80
N MET A 423 -31.40 20.27 10.62
CA MET A 423 -30.45 19.97 11.70
C MET A 423 -30.22 21.19 12.60
N GLY A 424 -29.93 20.93 13.88
CA GLY A 424 -29.68 21.99 14.87
C GLY A 424 -30.88 22.91 15.08
N ASP A 425 -32.10 22.36 15.17
CA ASP A 425 -33.34 23.12 15.29
C ASP A 425 -33.56 24.14 14.14
N GLY A 426 -33.10 23.78 12.92
CA GLY A 426 -33.19 24.63 11.73
C GLY A 426 -31.91 25.45 11.43
N ALA A 427 -30.91 25.41 12.32
CA ALA A 427 -29.68 26.17 12.15
C ALA A 427 -28.87 25.74 10.91
N GLY A 428 -28.96 24.47 10.50
CA GLY A 428 -28.26 23.98 9.30
C GLY A 428 -28.67 24.68 7.99
N GLN A 429 -29.78 25.43 7.99
CA GLN A 429 -30.15 26.32 6.89
C GLN A 429 -29.06 27.38 6.60
N GLU A 430 -28.37 27.88 7.63
CA GLU A 430 -27.28 28.87 7.48
C GLU A 430 -26.11 28.31 6.67
N ALA A 431 -25.83 27.01 6.80
CA ALA A 431 -24.80 26.33 6.01
C ALA A 431 -25.22 26.19 4.54
N LEU A 432 -26.49 25.88 4.26
CA LEU A 432 -27.02 25.86 2.89
C LEU A 432 -27.01 27.24 2.23
N GLU A 433 -27.29 28.29 3.00
CA GLU A 433 -27.17 29.67 2.53
C GLU A 433 -25.71 30.04 2.22
N ALA A 434 -24.76 29.65 3.08
CA ALA A 434 -23.33 29.87 2.84
C ALA A 434 -22.88 29.14 1.55
N GLN A 435 -23.35 27.92 1.34
CA GLN A 435 -23.13 27.16 0.11
C GLN A 435 -23.72 27.84 -1.13
N ALA A 436 -24.91 28.43 -1.04
CA ALA A 436 -25.50 29.18 -2.15
C ALA A 436 -24.64 30.39 -2.53
N VAL A 437 -24.15 31.16 -1.56
CA VAL A 437 -23.26 32.33 -1.81
C VAL A 437 -21.91 31.90 -2.38
N ALA A 438 -21.31 30.84 -1.82
CA ALA A 438 -20.05 30.30 -2.33
C ALA A 438 -20.22 29.75 -3.75
N ALA A 439 -21.29 29.02 -4.03
CA ALA A 439 -21.54 28.47 -5.35
C ALA A 439 -21.80 29.57 -6.39
N ARG A 440 -22.53 30.64 -6.02
CA ARG A 440 -22.79 31.80 -6.88
C ARG A 440 -21.50 32.54 -7.21
N SER A 441 -20.69 32.84 -6.20
CA SER A 441 -19.44 33.59 -6.37
C SER A 441 -18.46 32.79 -7.24
N TYR A 442 -18.33 31.49 -7.01
CA TYR A 442 -17.56 30.58 -7.87
C TYR A 442 -18.02 30.64 -9.33
N ALA A 443 -19.32 30.41 -9.59
CA ALA A 443 -19.85 30.36 -10.95
C ALA A 443 -19.66 31.68 -11.72
N LEU A 444 -19.76 32.82 -11.03
CA LEU A 444 -19.57 34.15 -11.63
C LEU A 444 -18.10 34.51 -11.84
N ALA A 445 -17.19 34.06 -10.96
CA ALA A 445 -15.75 34.24 -11.11
C ALA A 445 -15.15 33.38 -12.24
N GLU A 446 -15.76 32.24 -12.56
CA GLU A 446 -15.27 31.32 -13.58
C GLU A 446 -15.44 31.86 -15.01
N VAL A 447 -14.41 31.63 -15.83
CA VAL A 447 -14.36 31.87 -17.28
C VAL A 447 -13.51 30.77 -17.93
N ARG A 448 -14.08 29.55 -18.04
CA ARG A 448 -13.32 28.37 -18.50
C ARG A 448 -13.24 28.23 -20.02
N TYR A 449 -14.24 28.73 -20.73
CA TYR A 449 -14.35 28.58 -22.18
C TYR A 449 -14.84 29.90 -22.79
N GLU A 450 -14.48 30.14 -24.04
CA GLU A 450 -14.98 31.30 -24.80
C GLU A 450 -16.51 31.33 -24.88
N TYR A 451 -17.14 30.16 -24.86
CA TYR A 451 -18.59 29.98 -25.00
C TYR A 451 -19.32 29.60 -23.69
N ALA A 452 -18.61 29.43 -22.57
CA ALA A 452 -19.20 29.00 -21.30
C ALA A 452 -18.31 29.37 -20.10
N LYS A 453 -18.95 29.82 -19.01
CA LYS A 453 -18.26 30.14 -17.75
C LYS A 453 -17.76 28.87 -17.05
N THR A 454 -18.61 27.84 -16.99
CA THR A 454 -18.35 26.63 -16.18
C THR A 454 -18.77 25.34 -16.92
N CYS A 455 -18.80 24.21 -16.22
CA CYS A 455 -19.18 22.91 -16.74
C CYS A 455 -20.00 22.07 -15.73
N ASP A 456 -20.63 20.99 -16.21
CA ASP A 456 -21.64 20.19 -15.49
C ASP A 456 -21.09 19.03 -14.64
N THR A 457 -19.79 19.01 -14.33
CA THR A 457 -19.14 17.89 -13.63
C THR A 457 -18.42 18.36 -12.38
N ILE A 458 -17.98 17.41 -11.54
CA ILE A 458 -17.14 17.64 -10.35
C ILE A 458 -15.82 18.39 -10.61
N ARG A 459 -15.41 18.58 -11.88
CA ARG A 459 -14.27 19.44 -12.24
C ARG A 459 -14.58 20.93 -12.11
N CYS A 460 -15.87 21.24 -12.03
CA CYS A 460 -16.48 22.55 -11.94
C CYS A 460 -17.42 22.52 -10.72
N GLN A 461 -18.72 22.42 -10.93
CA GLN A 461 -19.74 22.16 -9.91
C GLN A 461 -20.73 21.14 -10.48
N VAL A 462 -21.31 20.31 -9.63
CA VAL A 462 -22.28 19.31 -10.09
C VAL A 462 -23.56 20.04 -10.51
N TYR A 463 -23.82 20.08 -11.82
CA TYR A 463 -25.02 20.70 -12.39
C TYR A 463 -25.78 19.66 -13.21
N SER A 464 -26.91 19.19 -12.67
CA SER A 464 -27.68 18.08 -13.24
C SER A 464 -28.93 18.54 -13.99
N GLY A 465 -29.08 19.86 -14.20
CA GLY A 465 -30.33 20.46 -14.67
C GLY A 465 -31.44 20.37 -13.61
N ARG A 466 -32.70 20.60 -14.03
CA ARG A 466 -33.87 20.53 -13.14
C ARG A 466 -34.23 19.10 -12.78
N ARG A 467 -34.22 18.20 -13.77
CA ARG A 467 -34.66 16.82 -13.61
C ARG A 467 -33.94 15.90 -14.58
N SER A 468 -33.84 14.62 -14.25
CA SER A 468 -33.29 13.60 -15.13
C SER A 468 -34.18 12.37 -15.19
N ARG A 469 -34.03 11.58 -16.26
CA ARG A 469 -34.68 10.28 -16.44
C ARG A 469 -33.68 9.28 -16.98
N ARG A 470 -33.69 8.08 -16.42
CA ARG A 470 -33.00 6.90 -16.94
C ARG A 470 -33.95 5.71 -16.97
N GLY A 471 -34.18 5.16 -18.17
CA GLY A 471 -35.20 4.14 -18.38
C GLY A 471 -36.58 4.68 -18.02
N SER A 472 -37.28 3.96 -17.14
CA SER A 472 -38.58 4.38 -16.59
C SER A 472 -38.48 5.25 -15.34
N SER A 473 -37.29 5.39 -14.74
CA SER A 473 -37.08 6.17 -13.52
C SER A 473 -36.77 7.62 -13.85
N GLY A 474 -37.48 8.56 -13.23
CA GLY A 474 -37.18 9.99 -13.29
C GLY A 474 -37.17 10.60 -11.90
N TRP A 475 -36.38 11.65 -11.72
CA TRP A 475 -36.22 12.37 -10.45
C TRP A 475 -35.93 13.84 -10.71
N ASP A 476 -36.43 14.69 -9.81
CA ASP A 476 -36.08 16.11 -9.76
C ASP A 476 -34.82 16.29 -8.90
N HIS A 477 -34.00 17.29 -9.24
CA HIS A 477 -32.75 17.58 -8.55
C HIS A 477 -32.85 18.74 -7.56
N GLU A 478 -34.03 19.36 -7.47
CA GLU A 478 -34.27 20.59 -6.71
C GLU A 478 -35.18 20.29 -5.52
N THR A 479 -34.96 20.99 -4.40
CA THR A 479 -35.76 20.81 -3.19
C THR A 479 -36.17 22.16 -2.60
N ALA A 480 -37.27 22.19 -1.87
CA ALA A 480 -37.80 23.43 -1.29
C ALA A 480 -36.83 24.06 -0.28
N GLU A 481 -36.07 23.25 0.46
CA GLU A 481 -35.15 23.68 1.51
C GLU A 481 -33.94 24.41 0.92
N THR A 482 -33.35 23.85 -0.13
CA THR A 482 -32.21 24.46 -0.83
C THR A 482 -32.65 25.65 -1.68
N ASP A 483 -33.84 25.60 -2.27
CA ASP A 483 -34.46 26.75 -2.95
C ASP A 483 -34.69 27.93 -2.00
N ALA A 484 -35.05 27.67 -0.74
CA ALA A 484 -35.17 28.71 0.28
C ALA A 484 -33.81 29.38 0.56
N ALA A 485 -32.72 28.62 0.64
CA ALA A 485 -31.37 29.16 0.80
C ALA A 485 -30.91 30.01 -0.40
N VAL A 486 -31.18 29.54 -1.63
CA VAL A 486 -30.90 30.31 -2.86
C VAL A 486 -31.69 31.62 -2.86
N THR A 487 -32.97 31.58 -2.47
CA THR A 487 -33.84 32.76 -2.41
C THR A 487 -33.41 33.74 -1.32
N ALA A 488 -33.06 33.26 -0.12
CA ALA A 488 -32.61 34.10 0.99
C ALA A 488 -31.30 34.84 0.68
N THR A 489 -30.48 34.27 -0.22
CA THR A 489 -29.16 34.79 -0.60
C THR A 489 -29.11 35.37 -2.01
N THR A 490 -30.26 35.68 -2.63
CA THR A 490 -30.34 36.13 -4.03
C THR A 490 -29.34 37.26 -4.31
N GLY A 491 -28.51 37.06 -5.34
CA GLY A 491 -27.48 38.00 -5.76
C GLY A 491 -26.27 38.14 -4.82
N MET A 492 -26.26 37.56 -3.63
CA MET A 492 -25.15 37.68 -2.70
C MET A 492 -23.90 36.92 -3.17
N VAL A 493 -22.76 37.61 -3.18
CA VAL A 493 -21.45 37.10 -3.58
C VAL A 493 -20.33 37.63 -2.67
N ARG A 494 -19.14 37.01 -2.72
CA ARG A 494 -17.91 37.48 -2.06
C ARG A 494 -16.99 38.18 -3.06
N LEU A 495 -16.46 39.35 -2.70
CA LEU A 495 -15.51 40.12 -3.51
C LEU A 495 -14.15 40.25 -2.83
N MET A 496 -13.09 40.17 -3.61
CA MET A 496 -11.72 40.53 -3.20
C MET A 496 -11.21 41.56 -4.21
N ASP A 497 -10.70 42.69 -3.72
CA ASP A 497 -10.23 43.80 -4.56
C ASP A 497 -11.26 44.28 -5.61
N GLY A 498 -12.56 44.22 -5.27
CA GLY A 498 -13.66 44.64 -6.13
C GLY A 498 -14.05 43.63 -7.23
N ILE A 499 -13.41 42.45 -7.27
CA ILE A 499 -13.69 41.37 -8.23
C ILE A 499 -14.37 40.22 -7.48
N VAL A 500 -15.37 39.59 -8.11
CA VAL A 500 -16.04 38.41 -7.53
C VAL A 500 -15.00 37.30 -7.33
N SER A 501 -14.90 36.82 -6.09
CA SER A 501 -13.90 35.84 -5.67
C SER A 501 -14.28 34.43 -6.11
N ARG A 502 -13.26 33.66 -6.48
CA ARG A 502 -13.37 32.22 -6.78
C ARG A 502 -13.45 31.42 -5.48
N THR A 503 -14.63 31.38 -4.87
CA THR A 503 -14.88 30.70 -3.59
C THR A 503 -15.00 29.18 -3.78
N GLU A 504 -13.86 28.50 -3.85
CA GLU A 504 -13.80 27.04 -3.87
C GLU A 504 -14.32 26.44 -2.54
N PHE A 505 -14.84 25.23 -2.60
CA PHE A 505 -15.31 24.49 -1.44
C PHE A 505 -15.09 23.00 -1.62
N SER A 506 -15.07 22.24 -0.52
CA SER A 506 -14.92 20.79 -0.52
C SER A 506 -15.81 20.15 0.53
N ALA A 507 -16.05 18.84 0.42
CA ALA A 507 -16.92 18.12 1.34
C ALA A 507 -16.45 18.26 2.80
N SER A 508 -15.17 17.96 3.06
CA SER A 508 -14.58 18.07 4.40
C SER A 508 -13.14 18.54 4.32
N THR A 509 -12.75 19.43 5.23
CA THR A 509 -11.39 19.98 5.30
C THR A 509 -10.43 19.10 6.09
N GLY A 510 -10.94 18.19 6.92
CA GLY A 510 -10.13 17.37 7.83
C GLY A 510 -9.68 18.11 9.08
N GLY A 511 -10.26 19.29 9.36
CA GLY A 511 -9.96 20.15 10.52
C GLY A 511 -9.14 21.40 10.20
N HIS A 512 -8.69 21.59 8.96
CA HIS A 512 -7.96 22.78 8.54
C HIS A 512 -7.98 22.99 7.01
N THR A 513 -8.16 24.21 6.54
CA THR A 513 -8.07 24.56 5.12
C THR A 513 -6.63 24.90 4.70
N VAL A 514 -6.29 24.73 3.42
CA VAL A 514 -4.99 25.17 2.91
C VAL A 514 -5.03 26.65 2.55
N THR A 515 -3.87 27.30 2.62
CA THR A 515 -3.72 28.63 2.03
C THR A 515 -3.69 28.53 0.50
N ALA A 516 -4.59 29.25 -0.15
CA ALA A 516 -4.74 29.32 -1.59
C ALA A 516 -5.06 30.76 -2.00
N ASP A 517 -6.25 30.99 -2.57
CA ASP A 517 -6.77 32.34 -2.83
C ASP A 517 -7.17 33.05 -1.51
N PHE A 518 -7.44 32.27 -0.47
CA PHE A 518 -7.73 32.73 0.89
C PHE A 518 -6.69 32.14 1.86
N VAL A 519 -6.50 32.81 2.99
CA VAL A 519 -5.63 32.33 4.07
C VAL A 519 -6.24 31.05 4.66
N GLY A 520 -5.40 30.02 4.87
CA GLY A 520 -5.83 28.79 5.52
C GLY A 520 -6.24 29.02 6.97
N VAL A 521 -7.33 28.40 7.39
CA VAL A 521 -7.93 28.54 8.73
C VAL A 521 -8.18 27.18 9.36
N VAL A 522 -8.11 27.13 10.70
CA VAL A 522 -8.58 25.99 11.49
C VAL A 522 -10.09 25.85 11.29
N ASP A 523 -10.53 24.63 11.01
CA ASP A 523 -11.94 24.31 10.73
C ASP A 523 -12.48 23.38 11.80
N ALA A 524 -12.82 23.93 12.96
CA ALA A 524 -13.29 23.15 14.12
C ALA A 524 -14.67 22.52 13.85
N GLY A 525 -15.52 23.20 13.08
CA GLY A 525 -16.83 22.67 12.69
C GLY A 525 -16.74 21.40 11.84
N ASP A 526 -15.59 21.09 11.24
CA ASP A 526 -15.45 19.90 10.39
C ASP A 526 -15.56 18.59 11.18
N ASP A 527 -15.32 18.60 12.50
CA ASP A 527 -15.50 17.45 13.41
C ASP A 527 -16.97 17.30 13.89
N VAL A 528 -17.93 17.78 13.09
CA VAL A 528 -19.36 17.54 13.32
C VAL A 528 -19.65 16.04 13.30
N SER A 529 -20.46 15.56 14.25
CA SER A 529 -20.67 14.11 14.50
C SER A 529 -21.14 13.28 13.29
N ILE A 530 -21.79 13.91 12.30
CA ILE A 530 -22.27 13.24 11.09
C ILE A 530 -21.20 13.12 10.00
N ASN A 531 -20.04 13.80 10.12
CA ASN A 531 -19.00 13.78 9.11
C ASN A 531 -18.22 12.45 9.14
N PRO A 532 -18.44 11.52 8.20
CA PRO A 532 -17.79 10.22 8.23
C PRO A 532 -16.37 10.26 7.64
N VAL A 533 -15.94 11.43 7.15
CA VAL A 533 -14.68 11.61 6.44
C VAL A 533 -13.80 12.68 7.05
N HIS A 534 -14.13 13.18 8.25
CA HIS A 534 -13.22 14.00 9.05
C HIS A 534 -11.89 13.25 9.24
N ARG A 535 -11.98 11.97 9.59
CA ARG A 535 -10.88 10.99 9.60
C ARG A 535 -11.31 9.73 8.84
N TRP A 536 -10.36 9.08 8.18
CA TRP A 536 -10.61 7.83 7.47
C TRP A 536 -9.34 6.99 7.37
N THR A 537 -9.51 5.69 7.18
CA THR A 537 -8.41 4.75 6.87
C THR A 537 -8.71 4.07 5.55
N ASP A 538 -7.67 3.80 4.77
CA ASP A 538 -7.74 3.04 3.52
C ASP A 538 -6.53 2.11 3.40
N GLU A 539 -6.67 1.07 2.58
CA GLU A 539 -5.62 0.10 2.32
C GLU A 539 -5.30 0.06 0.82
N VAL A 540 -4.03 0.17 0.48
CA VAL A 540 -3.55 0.06 -0.90
C VAL A 540 -2.59 -1.11 -1.01
N ASP A 541 -2.79 -1.94 -2.03
CA ASP A 541 -1.87 -3.04 -2.32
C ASP A 541 -0.46 -2.52 -2.69
N ALA A 542 0.57 -2.99 -1.98
CA ALA A 542 1.95 -2.52 -2.19
C ALA A 542 2.49 -2.86 -3.58
N THR A 543 2.08 -3.99 -4.16
CA THR A 543 2.45 -4.38 -5.54
C THR A 543 1.82 -3.42 -6.53
N ARG A 544 0.55 -3.03 -6.34
CA ARG A 544 -0.11 -2.01 -7.15
C ARG A 544 0.64 -0.68 -7.08
N VAL A 545 1.12 -0.28 -5.91
CA VAL A 545 1.92 0.95 -5.77
C VAL A 545 3.21 0.83 -6.58
N ALA A 546 3.96 -0.27 -6.43
CA ALA A 546 5.19 -0.53 -7.16
C ALA A 546 4.98 -0.48 -8.69
N ASP A 547 3.98 -1.21 -9.19
CA ASP A 547 3.66 -1.31 -10.62
C ASP A 547 3.26 0.04 -11.22
N THR A 548 2.47 0.84 -10.49
CA THR A 548 2.01 2.17 -10.93
C THR A 548 3.19 3.12 -11.22
N PHE A 549 4.29 2.96 -10.49
CA PHE A 549 5.48 3.80 -10.63
C PHE A 549 6.67 3.09 -11.29
N GLY A 550 6.49 1.85 -11.75
CA GLY A 550 7.53 1.07 -12.44
C GLY A 550 8.70 0.70 -11.52
N LEU A 551 8.43 0.41 -10.25
CA LEU A 551 9.42 0.03 -9.25
C LEU A 551 9.46 -1.49 -9.05
N GLY A 552 10.58 -1.98 -8.52
CA GLY A 552 10.65 -3.32 -7.94
C GLY A 552 9.87 -3.42 -6.62
N PRO A 553 9.90 -4.59 -5.94
CA PRO A 553 9.25 -4.77 -4.66
C PRO A 553 9.60 -3.65 -3.67
N LEU A 554 8.57 -3.08 -3.05
CA LEU A 554 8.76 -1.98 -2.11
C LEU A 554 9.39 -2.48 -0.82
N TYR A 555 10.24 -1.64 -0.26
CA TYR A 555 10.80 -1.78 1.07
C TYR A 555 10.08 -0.86 2.06
N GLU A 556 9.81 0.39 1.68
CA GLU A 556 9.25 1.39 2.60
C GLU A 556 8.54 2.52 1.83
N ILE A 557 7.51 3.10 2.44
CA ILE A 557 6.81 4.29 1.94
C ILE A 557 6.69 5.29 3.09
N GLU A 558 7.09 6.55 2.84
CA GLU A 558 7.03 7.61 3.83
C GLU A 558 6.52 8.92 3.23
N VAL A 559 5.76 9.70 4.01
CA VAL A 559 5.54 11.11 3.71
C VAL A 559 6.77 11.88 4.15
N VAL A 560 7.48 12.49 3.20
CA VAL A 560 8.77 13.17 3.45
C VAL A 560 8.66 14.69 3.50
N GLU A 561 7.57 15.26 2.95
CA GLU A 561 7.28 16.69 3.04
C GLU A 561 5.79 16.92 3.28
N ARG A 562 5.47 17.91 4.13
CA ARG A 562 4.09 18.32 4.44
C ARG A 562 3.92 19.83 4.38
N ASP A 563 2.68 20.27 4.19
CA ASP A 563 2.34 21.68 4.01
C ASP A 563 2.27 22.50 5.32
N GLY A 564 2.31 21.85 6.47
CA GLY A 564 2.33 22.49 7.80
C GLY A 564 0.97 22.91 8.33
N PHE A 565 -0.14 22.59 7.65
CA PHE A 565 -1.48 23.04 8.05
C PHE A 565 -2.28 21.96 8.78
N GLY A 566 -2.43 22.14 10.11
CA GLY A 566 -3.22 21.27 10.98
C GLY A 566 -2.42 20.13 11.61
N ASP A 567 -3.14 19.15 12.17
CA ASP A 567 -2.58 17.95 12.78
C ASP A 567 -1.61 17.20 11.85
N ASP A 568 -0.71 16.41 12.45
CA ASP A 568 0.22 15.52 11.76
C ASP A 568 1.18 16.25 10.80
N GLY A 569 1.33 17.57 10.95
CA GLY A 569 2.09 18.43 10.05
C GLY A 569 1.35 18.78 8.75
N GLY A 570 0.07 18.44 8.64
CA GLY A 570 -0.79 18.77 7.50
C GLY A 570 -0.72 17.80 6.33
N ARG A 571 -1.05 18.29 5.13
CA ARG A 571 -1.19 17.48 3.92
C ARG A 571 0.14 17.02 3.38
N ALA A 572 0.17 15.81 2.83
CA ALA A 572 1.33 15.26 2.14
C ALA A 572 1.63 16.10 0.88
N VAL A 573 2.82 16.68 0.85
CA VAL A 573 3.39 17.39 -0.30
C VAL A 573 4.20 16.40 -1.14
N GLU A 574 5.11 15.66 -0.51
CA GLU A 574 5.93 14.62 -1.14
C GLU A 574 5.86 13.30 -0.37
N VAL A 575 5.76 12.21 -1.13
CA VAL A 575 5.79 10.82 -0.65
C VAL A 575 6.99 10.14 -1.33
N GLU A 576 7.88 9.57 -0.54
CA GLU A 576 9.02 8.78 -1.03
C GLU A 576 8.67 7.29 -0.99
N LEU A 577 8.88 6.62 -2.12
CA LEU A 577 8.78 5.17 -2.28
C LEU A 577 10.20 4.61 -2.35
N ARG A 578 10.54 3.70 -1.46
CA ARG A 578 11.85 3.02 -1.43
C ARG A 578 11.65 1.58 -1.86
N ALA A 579 12.35 1.16 -2.90
CA ALA A 579 12.34 -0.22 -3.39
C ALA A 579 13.52 -1.02 -2.82
N ARG A 580 13.37 -2.34 -2.77
CA ARG A 580 14.38 -3.26 -2.23
C ARG A 580 15.67 -3.31 -3.05
N ASP A 581 15.62 -2.91 -4.32
CA ASP A 581 16.80 -2.78 -5.19
C ASP A 581 17.61 -1.49 -4.93
N GLY A 582 17.18 -0.67 -3.95
CA GLY A 582 17.80 0.60 -3.59
C GLY A 582 17.27 1.80 -4.36
N ASN A 583 16.36 1.60 -5.32
CA ASN A 583 15.72 2.69 -6.04
C ASN A 583 14.82 3.50 -5.10
N ARG A 584 14.86 4.83 -5.27
CA ARG A 584 13.99 5.77 -4.56
C ARG A 584 13.21 6.58 -5.57
N PHE A 585 11.92 6.77 -5.30
CA PHE A 585 11.03 7.52 -6.17
C PHE A 585 10.16 8.47 -5.34
N VAL A 586 10.27 9.76 -5.61
CA VAL A 586 9.46 10.78 -4.95
C VAL A 586 8.27 11.15 -5.82
N VAL A 587 7.08 11.14 -5.23
CA VAL A 587 5.82 11.50 -5.89
C VAL A 587 5.07 12.53 -5.05
N SER A 588 4.48 13.53 -5.69
CA SER A 588 3.64 14.48 -4.97
C SER A 588 2.45 13.77 -4.30
N GLY A 589 2.06 14.16 -3.08
CA GLY A 589 0.92 13.58 -2.37
C GLY A 589 -0.39 13.67 -3.16
N ASN A 590 -0.58 14.75 -3.93
CA ASN A 590 -1.73 14.90 -4.83
C ASN A 590 -1.74 13.91 -6.00
N ARG A 591 -0.58 13.53 -6.53
CA ARG A 591 -0.49 12.47 -7.56
C ARG A 591 -0.78 11.12 -6.92
N PHE A 592 -0.15 10.81 -5.79
CA PHE A 592 -0.41 9.58 -5.03
C PHE A 592 -1.92 9.41 -4.75
N ARG A 593 -2.56 10.44 -4.20
CA ARG A 593 -4.03 10.49 -4.01
C ARG A 593 -4.81 10.10 -5.26
N ARG A 594 -4.48 10.68 -6.42
CA ARG A 594 -5.22 10.45 -7.68
C ARG A 594 -5.05 9.03 -8.20
N GLU A 595 -3.85 8.47 -8.16
CA GLU A 595 -3.57 7.12 -8.68
C GLU A 595 -4.28 6.03 -7.85
N PHE A 596 -4.44 6.27 -6.54
CA PHE A 596 -5.03 5.31 -5.61
C PHE A 596 -6.44 5.67 -5.14
N GLY A 597 -7.05 6.74 -5.68
CA GLY A 597 -8.44 7.09 -5.40
C GLY A 597 -8.71 7.59 -3.97
N LEU A 598 -7.68 8.09 -3.28
CA LEU A 598 -7.81 8.58 -1.90
C LEU A 598 -8.67 9.86 -1.83
N ARG A 599 -9.33 10.07 -0.69
CA ARG A 599 -10.31 11.17 -0.50
C ARG A 599 -9.67 12.56 -0.51
N SER A 600 -8.46 12.69 0.03
CA SER A 600 -7.71 13.95 0.11
C SER A 600 -6.20 13.67 0.03
N ASN A 601 -5.39 14.72 -0.11
CA ASN A 601 -3.94 14.60 0.09
C ASN A 601 -3.53 14.84 1.55
N TRP A 602 -4.49 14.92 2.48
CA TRP A 602 -4.20 14.91 3.91
C TRP A 602 -4.17 13.46 4.38
N PHE A 603 -2.99 12.87 4.34
CA PHE A 603 -2.78 11.52 4.86
C PHE A 603 -1.39 11.35 5.46
N GLY A 604 -1.29 10.42 6.39
CA GLY A 604 -0.09 9.62 6.64
C GLY A 604 -0.16 8.34 5.81
N VAL A 605 1.00 7.81 5.45
CA VAL A 605 1.10 6.49 4.83
C VAL A 605 2.19 5.73 5.56
N ALA A 606 1.90 4.50 5.93
CA ALA A 606 2.82 3.60 6.60
C ALA A 606 2.92 2.31 5.80
N TYR A 607 4.12 2.05 5.29
CA TYR A 607 4.49 0.75 4.74
C TYR A 607 5.99 0.57 4.97
N GLY A 608 6.39 -0.57 5.51
CA GLY A 608 7.77 -0.84 5.86
C GLY A 608 7.87 -2.06 6.79
N PRO A 609 9.09 -2.40 7.22
CA PRO A 609 9.31 -3.44 8.20
C PRO A 609 8.39 -3.24 9.42
N PRO A 610 7.58 -4.25 9.81
CA PRO A 610 6.61 -4.09 10.88
C PRO A 610 7.28 -3.83 12.23
N ASP A 611 6.58 -3.15 13.13
CA ASP A 611 7.03 -2.98 14.51
C ASP A 611 6.59 -4.19 15.37
N ALA A 612 7.57 -4.98 15.81
CA ALA A 612 7.41 -6.15 16.65
C ALA A 612 7.48 -5.84 18.16
N GLY A 613 7.34 -4.57 18.56
CA GLY A 613 7.39 -4.16 19.96
C GLY A 613 6.32 -4.83 20.82
N SER A 614 5.10 -4.99 20.30
CA SER A 614 4.00 -5.65 21.03
C SER A 614 3.80 -7.13 20.66
N ALA A 615 4.02 -7.50 19.40
CA ALA A 615 3.82 -8.86 18.91
C ALA A 615 4.74 -9.13 17.71
N PHE A 616 5.28 -10.34 17.63
CA PHE A 616 6.11 -10.75 16.50
C PHE A 616 5.25 -11.07 15.27
N PRO A 617 5.70 -10.73 14.05
CA PRO A 617 4.98 -11.02 12.82
C PRO A 617 4.92 -12.53 12.53
N ASP A 618 3.76 -12.99 12.04
CA ASP A 618 3.52 -14.36 11.55
C ASP A 618 2.80 -14.31 10.19
N PRO A 619 3.41 -14.80 9.09
CA PRO A 619 4.70 -15.48 9.00
C PRO A 619 5.89 -14.54 9.26
N GLN A 620 7.04 -15.12 9.60
CA GLN A 620 8.29 -14.38 9.81
C GLN A 620 8.69 -13.60 8.54
N VAL A 621 9.08 -12.35 8.73
CA VAL A 621 9.50 -11.41 7.68
C VAL A 621 11.01 -11.23 7.66
N ASP A 622 11.56 -10.76 6.53
CA ASP A 622 13.00 -10.59 6.37
C ASP A 622 13.62 -9.56 7.34
N GLU A 623 12.84 -8.54 7.68
CA GLU A 623 13.14 -7.52 8.69
C GLU A 623 11.88 -7.18 9.48
N TYR A 624 12.01 -7.06 10.80
CA TYR A 624 11.09 -6.30 11.63
C TYR A 624 11.89 -5.31 12.48
N ARG A 625 11.20 -4.30 13.01
CA ARG A 625 11.77 -3.31 13.92
C ARG A 625 11.15 -3.48 15.31
N VAL A 626 11.85 -3.06 16.35
CA VAL A 626 11.29 -3.00 17.72
C VAL A 626 11.47 -1.59 18.22
N THR A 627 10.35 -0.91 18.49
CA THR A 627 10.37 0.40 19.15
C THR A 627 10.16 0.25 20.65
N THR A 628 11.17 0.64 21.43
CA THR A 628 11.11 0.65 22.90
C THR A 628 11.06 2.08 23.41
N GLY A 629 10.17 2.37 24.38
CA GLY A 629 10.13 3.67 25.07
C GLY A 629 10.89 3.67 26.38
N TYR A 630 11.85 4.57 26.51
CA TYR A 630 12.70 4.73 27.69
C TYR A 630 12.39 6.03 28.42
N SER A 631 12.69 6.09 29.71
CA SER A 631 12.79 7.37 30.40
C SER A 631 14.04 8.13 29.90
N VAL A 632 14.07 9.45 30.09
CA VAL A 632 15.23 10.28 29.73
C VAL A 632 16.51 9.78 30.42
N GLU A 633 16.40 9.35 31.68
CA GLU A 633 17.54 8.85 32.47
C GLU A 633 18.01 7.46 31.99
N ASP A 634 17.07 6.57 31.67
CA ASP A 634 17.40 5.25 31.13
C ASP A 634 18.08 5.37 29.77
N LEU A 635 17.54 6.20 28.87
CA LEU A 635 18.14 6.40 27.55
C LEU A 635 19.55 6.98 27.66
N ALA A 636 19.76 7.95 28.55
CA ALA A 636 21.10 8.51 28.78
C ALA A 636 22.09 7.44 29.28
N SER A 637 21.64 6.53 30.14
CA SER A 637 22.46 5.42 30.64
C SER A 637 22.80 4.41 29.53
N ILE A 638 21.84 4.13 28.64
CA ILE A 638 22.02 3.26 27.47
C ILE A 638 23.01 3.90 26.50
N GLN A 639 22.87 5.17 26.19
CA GLN A 639 23.78 5.92 25.31
C GLN A 639 25.20 5.94 25.88
N ALA A 640 25.36 6.20 27.18
CA ALA A 640 26.67 6.16 27.82
C ALA A 640 27.33 4.78 27.75
N ALA A 641 26.55 3.69 27.92
CA ALA A 641 27.06 2.33 27.79
C ALA A 641 27.42 1.98 26.33
N ALA A 642 26.60 2.41 25.37
CA ALA A 642 26.86 2.25 23.94
C ALA A 642 28.15 2.99 23.52
N ASP A 643 28.31 4.24 23.96
CA ASP A 643 29.51 5.06 23.72
C ASP A 643 30.77 4.40 24.29
N HIS A 644 30.67 3.83 25.50
CA HIS A 644 31.77 3.09 26.11
C HIS A 644 32.24 1.90 25.26
N LEU A 645 31.30 1.23 24.58
CA LEU A 645 31.58 0.11 23.66
C LEU A 645 31.80 0.55 22.21
N GLN A 646 31.81 1.85 21.92
CA GLN A 646 31.94 2.41 20.56
C GLN A 646 30.85 1.91 19.60
N MET A 647 29.62 1.76 20.11
CA MET A 647 28.46 1.32 19.34
C MET A 647 27.44 2.43 19.23
N THR A 648 26.66 2.43 18.14
CA THR A 648 25.40 3.19 18.10
C THR A 648 24.38 2.58 19.07
N THR A 649 23.38 3.36 19.49
CA THR A 649 22.32 2.85 20.37
C THR A 649 21.62 1.60 19.80
N PRO A 650 21.21 1.55 18.51
CA PRO A 650 20.62 0.33 17.93
C PRO A 650 21.57 -0.87 17.90
N GLU A 651 22.87 -0.66 17.65
CA GLU A 651 23.87 -1.75 17.70
C GLU A 651 24.02 -2.30 19.12
N PHE A 652 24.08 -1.41 20.12
CA PHE A 652 24.14 -1.81 21.52
C PHE A 652 22.91 -2.61 21.93
N GLN A 653 21.71 -2.19 21.49
CA GLN A 653 20.46 -2.91 21.78
C GLN A 653 20.46 -4.32 21.17
N ARG A 654 20.87 -4.47 19.91
CA ARG A 654 21.04 -5.81 19.30
C ARG A 654 22.06 -6.66 20.05
N ALA A 655 23.22 -6.09 20.39
CA ALA A 655 24.26 -6.80 21.14
C ALA A 655 23.75 -7.28 22.51
N ALA A 656 22.96 -6.46 23.20
CA ALA A 656 22.34 -6.82 24.47
C ALA A 656 21.40 -8.02 24.33
N VAL A 657 20.55 -8.05 23.30
CA VAL A 657 19.66 -9.18 23.02
C VAL A 657 20.45 -10.46 22.75
N TRP A 658 21.52 -10.38 21.96
CA TRP A 658 22.41 -11.52 21.71
C TRP A 658 23.06 -12.06 22.99
N VAL A 659 23.52 -11.19 23.88
CA VAL A 659 24.09 -11.60 25.18
C VAL A 659 23.05 -12.37 25.99
N VAL A 660 21.82 -11.88 26.09
CA VAL A 660 20.78 -12.57 26.85
C VAL A 660 20.33 -13.87 26.17
N ALA A 661 20.17 -13.89 24.85
CA ALA A 661 19.84 -15.11 24.10
C ALA A 661 20.90 -16.20 24.32
N PHE A 662 22.18 -15.83 24.32
CA PHE A 662 23.27 -16.75 24.66
C PHE A 662 23.14 -17.31 26.08
N LEU A 663 22.81 -16.47 27.07
CA LEU A 663 22.59 -16.92 28.45
C LEU A 663 21.37 -17.84 28.60
N VAL A 664 20.27 -17.57 27.89
CA VAL A 664 19.08 -18.44 27.85
C VAL A 664 19.42 -19.80 27.24
N ASN A 665 20.25 -19.83 26.20
CA ASN A 665 20.75 -21.09 25.64
C ASN A 665 21.59 -21.88 26.65
N LEU A 666 22.47 -21.21 27.40
CA LEU A 666 23.26 -21.85 28.45
C LEU A 666 22.41 -22.41 29.60
N SER A 667 21.24 -21.84 29.87
CA SER A 667 20.32 -22.37 30.90
C SER A 667 19.46 -23.55 30.42
N GLY A 668 19.65 -24.01 29.18
CA GLY A 668 18.83 -25.06 28.57
C GLY A 668 17.42 -24.59 28.22
N GLY A 669 17.21 -23.28 28.03
CA GLY A 669 15.90 -22.69 27.73
C GLY A 669 14.95 -22.61 28.91
N ALA A 670 15.36 -23.08 30.10
CA ALA A 670 14.59 -22.96 31.31
C ALA A 670 14.84 -21.58 31.95
N THR A 671 13.83 -20.73 31.90
CA THR A 671 13.82 -19.40 32.50
C THR A 671 12.48 -19.16 33.19
N ASN A 672 12.51 -18.41 34.30
CA ASN A 672 11.29 -17.94 34.95
C ASN A 672 10.90 -16.58 34.37
N PRO A 673 9.61 -16.24 34.36
CA PRO A 673 9.18 -14.87 34.04
C PRO A 673 9.92 -13.85 34.90
N VAL A 674 10.27 -12.72 34.30
CA VAL A 674 10.93 -11.59 34.97
C VAL A 674 10.04 -10.36 34.87
N ASP A 675 10.09 -9.50 35.89
CA ASP A 675 9.48 -8.18 35.80
C ASP A 675 10.28 -7.34 34.81
N ALA A 676 9.65 -6.99 33.69
CA ALA A 676 10.27 -6.15 32.67
C ALA A 676 10.30 -4.67 33.10
N PRO A 677 11.35 -3.92 32.73
CA PRO A 677 11.37 -2.47 32.85
C PRO A 677 10.19 -1.84 32.09
N ALA A 678 9.75 -0.66 32.53
CA ALA A 678 8.69 0.07 31.85
C ALA A 678 9.12 0.50 30.43
N VAL A 679 8.34 0.12 29.42
CA VAL A 679 8.57 0.44 28.00
C VAL A 679 7.72 1.61 27.48
N THR A 680 7.05 2.31 28.41
CA THR A 680 6.11 3.41 28.15
C THR A 680 6.75 4.79 28.18
N GLY A 681 8.08 4.87 28.32
CA GLY A 681 8.80 6.13 28.35
C GLY A 681 8.65 6.97 27.07
N SER A 682 8.85 8.29 27.21
CA SER A 682 8.69 9.26 26.11
C SER A 682 9.76 9.13 25.04
N GLU A 683 10.95 8.66 25.40
CA GLU A 683 12.08 8.56 24.48
C GLU A 683 11.99 7.23 23.71
N LYS A 684 11.51 7.29 22.46
CA LYS A 684 11.33 6.11 21.61
C LYS A 684 12.58 5.84 20.79
N VAL A 685 13.12 4.63 20.88
CA VAL A 685 14.23 4.15 20.07
C VAL A 685 13.78 2.93 19.29
N THR A 686 13.97 2.96 17.97
CA THR A 686 13.60 1.89 17.04
C THR A 686 14.84 1.14 16.56
N THR A 687 14.83 -0.18 16.66
CA THR A 687 15.96 -1.06 16.35
C THR A 687 15.54 -2.10 15.32
N ALA A 688 16.28 -2.23 14.22
CA ALA A 688 16.01 -3.24 13.19
C ALA A 688 16.63 -4.60 13.55
N TYR A 689 15.85 -5.67 13.37
CA TYR A 689 16.24 -7.07 13.58
C TYR A 689 16.06 -7.85 12.27
N PHE A 690 17.16 -8.40 11.76
CA PHE A 690 17.20 -9.09 10.48
C PHE A 690 17.13 -10.60 10.65
N ALA A 691 16.23 -11.23 9.91
CA ALA A 691 16.06 -12.68 9.97
C ALA A 691 17.29 -13.42 9.41
N ALA A 692 17.93 -12.86 8.37
CA ALA A 692 19.16 -13.41 7.77
C ALA A 692 20.38 -13.40 8.72
N ALA A 693 20.39 -12.52 9.73
CA ALA A 693 21.44 -12.43 10.73
C ALA A 693 21.11 -13.22 12.01
N SER A 694 19.99 -13.94 12.05
CA SER A 694 19.44 -14.59 13.26
C SER A 694 19.11 -13.61 14.41
N ASP A 695 19.10 -12.30 14.15
CA ASP A 695 18.75 -11.28 15.14
C ASP A 695 17.32 -11.48 15.65
N GLN A 696 16.38 -11.80 14.74
CA GLN A 696 14.99 -12.05 15.09
C GLN A 696 14.83 -13.28 15.98
N GLN A 697 15.55 -14.36 15.67
CA GLN A 697 15.55 -15.59 16.47
C GLN A 697 16.06 -15.32 17.89
N ALA A 698 17.14 -14.53 18.02
CA ALA A 698 17.67 -14.14 19.33
C ALA A 698 16.63 -13.34 20.13
N MET A 699 15.98 -12.36 19.50
CA MET A 699 14.94 -11.55 20.13
C MET A 699 13.74 -12.39 20.58
N GLU A 700 13.18 -13.20 19.69
CA GLU A 700 12.04 -14.09 19.96
C GLU A 700 12.38 -15.11 21.04
N GLN A 701 13.61 -15.62 21.08
CA GLN A 701 14.08 -16.52 22.13
C GLN A 701 14.08 -15.85 23.51
N VAL A 702 14.59 -14.62 23.61
CA VAL A 702 14.58 -13.87 24.88
C VAL A 702 13.14 -13.62 25.31
N ALA A 703 12.30 -13.16 24.39
CA ALA A 703 10.90 -12.89 24.65
C ALA A 703 10.15 -14.15 25.15
N ALA A 704 10.29 -15.28 24.45
CA ALA A 704 9.67 -16.55 24.82
C ALA A 704 10.22 -17.09 26.15
N GLY A 705 11.53 -17.00 26.38
CA GLY A 705 12.15 -17.45 27.62
C GLY A 705 11.58 -16.74 28.85
N PHE A 706 11.35 -15.44 28.74
CA PHE A 706 10.88 -14.62 29.87
C PHE A 706 9.38 -14.33 29.86
N GLY A 707 8.63 -14.77 28.84
CA GLY A 707 7.21 -14.48 28.69
C GLY A 707 6.92 -12.99 28.43
N LEU A 708 7.76 -12.34 27.62
CA LEU A 708 7.75 -10.89 27.35
C LEU A 708 7.31 -10.61 25.90
N ASN A 709 6.89 -9.37 25.63
CA ASN A 709 6.81 -8.87 24.25
C ASN A 709 8.20 -8.38 23.74
N GLY A 710 8.28 -7.99 22.47
CA GLY A 710 9.55 -7.57 21.86
C GLY A 710 10.17 -6.34 22.52
N ALA A 711 9.37 -5.33 22.87
CA ALA A 711 9.87 -4.12 23.51
C ALA A 711 10.40 -4.40 24.93
N GLU A 712 9.71 -5.24 25.69
CA GLU A 712 10.09 -5.68 27.04
C GLU A 712 11.35 -6.56 26.99
N ALA A 713 11.42 -7.51 26.06
CA ALA A 713 12.59 -8.36 25.86
C ALA A 713 13.84 -7.53 25.53
N GLN A 714 13.70 -6.52 24.66
CA GLN A 714 14.75 -5.55 24.39
C GLN A 714 15.13 -4.77 25.64
N ALA A 715 14.17 -4.23 26.39
CA ALA A 715 14.42 -3.43 27.58
C ALA A 715 15.14 -4.22 28.69
N VAL A 716 14.73 -5.46 28.95
CA VAL A 716 15.41 -6.36 29.90
C VAL A 716 16.84 -6.62 29.46
N SER A 717 17.04 -6.95 28.18
CA SER A 717 18.36 -7.25 27.64
C SER A 717 19.31 -6.06 27.78
N VAL A 718 18.83 -4.88 27.41
CA VAL A 718 19.57 -3.62 27.48
C VAL A 718 19.92 -3.26 28.92
N THR A 719 18.98 -3.40 29.85
CA THR A 719 19.21 -3.11 31.28
C THR A 719 20.33 -3.99 31.85
N LEU A 720 20.33 -5.29 31.50
CA LEU A 720 21.38 -6.21 31.91
C LEU A 720 22.75 -5.81 31.33
N LEU A 721 22.81 -5.46 30.03
CA LEU A 721 24.08 -5.07 29.42
C LEU A 721 24.60 -3.74 29.97
N VAL A 722 23.74 -2.75 30.20
CA VAL A 722 24.12 -1.48 30.86
C VAL A 722 24.72 -1.75 32.24
N PHE A 723 24.10 -2.63 33.04
CA PHE A 723 24.62 -3.01 34.34
C PHE A 723 26.00 -3.67 34.24
N LEU A 724 26.19 -4.61 33.30
CA LEU A 724 27.48 -5.27 33.08
C LEU A 724 28.58 -4.29 32.64
N VAL A 725 28.26 -3.35 31.74
CA VAL A 725 29.19 -2.29 31.34
C VAL A 725 29.53 -1.37 32.51
N GLY A 726 28.55 -1.01 33.34
CA GLY A 726 28.77 -0.23 34.56
C GLY A 726 29.70 -0.93 35.54
N LEU A 727 29.55 -2.25 35.73
CA LEU A 727 30.47 -3.05 36.55
C LEU A 727 31.89 -3.09 35.98
N ALA A 728 32.02 -3.26 34.66
CA ALA A 728 33.33 -3.27 33.99
C ALA A 728 34.05 -1.92 34.16
N GLY A 729 33.35 -0.81 33.92
CA GLY A 729 33.88 0.54 34.09
C GLY A 729 34.30 0.85 35.53
N ALA A 730 33.54 0.38 36.53
CA ALA A 730 33.89 0.52 37.94
C ALA A 730 35.12 -0.31 38.36
N ALA A 731 35.43 -1.39 37.63
CA ALA A 731 36.58 -2.24 37.87
C ALA A 731 37.90 -1.70 37.26
N GLY A 732 37.86 -0.56 36.55
CA GLY A 732 39.04 0.12 36.01
C GLY A 732 39.73 -0.63 34.86
N ARG A 733 38.98 -1.42 34.09
CA ARG A 733 39.47 -2.14 32.90
C ARG A 733 38.79 -1.66 31.64
#